data_AF-A0A1B8D179-F1
#
_entry.id   AF-A0A1B8D179-F1
#
_cell.length_a   1.000
_cell.length_b   1.000
_cell.length_c   1.000
_cell.angle_alpha   90.00
_cell.angle_beta   90.00
_cell.angle_gamma   90.00
#
_symmetry.space_group_name_H-M   'P 1'
#
loop_
_entity.id
_entity.type
_entity.pdbx_description
1 polymer ?
#
loop_
_entity_poly.entity_id
_entity_poly.type
_entity_poly.pdbx_seq_one_letter_code
_entity_poly.pdbx_strand_id
1 'polypeptide(L)'
;MSEIRYDGQVVVVTGAGGGLGAAYSRFFGSRGASVVVNDLGGSFKGEGGASTRAADCARAAWPHFRKQKYGRVINTASAAGLFGSFGQTNYSAAKLALVGFTETLAKEGAKYNIKVNVIAPIAASRMTETVMPPDMLANLKPEWVVPLVATLVDKDAEESGSIFEVGGGHVAKLRWERSSGALLKADDSYTAGALLAKWDDVNNFKEAEYPSGPADFLSLLDKSMKLPSAPKAEALDFSGKVVLITGAGAGIGRAYALAFAKLGAKLVINDLVNPDTAPCENGEEVVKGAIDAFGRIDVVVNNAGILRDKAFANMDDKLWDPVMDVHLRGTYKVTKAAWPYFLKQKYGRVINTTSTSGIYGNFGQANYAAAKCGILGFSRALAREGAKYNIYVNTIAPNAGTAMTRTIMPEEMVQAFKPDYIAPLGRRARERQDPQPNRWPLRGRLRLGRQHPLAAYRRGDVPVDVVVHPEAVRAEWARIVNFDDGRADQPDRRADGLKSIMANMENKSSNKPRSPPASPSPTPRSSPASTRAKKAKATGTEFTYEERDVSLYNLGIGALRTELPYIFEGSHDLPALPTFGVIPPFSAEAPFDISAIVPNFNPMMLLHGEQYLEIRQFPIPTSATLVSYPQLIEVVDKGSAAVLKSATTTVDKATGKDVFYNEQIVLLRGAGGCGGNPKAGDRARATDGVVKAKTTEEQAAVYRLSGDYNPLHVDPEFAAMGGFKEPILHGLCFFGIAGKAVYKTYGAFKNIKVRFAGTVTPGQTLVTEMWKDGNKVIFQTKVKETGKLALASAAVELA
;
A
#
# COMPACT_ATOMS: atom_id res chain seq x y z
N MET A 1 -29.32 -25.32 10.37
CA MET A 1 -28.97 -24.57 11.61
C MET A 1 -30.09 -23.60 11.90
N SER A 2 -30.34 -23.28 13.18
CA SER A 2 -31.26 -22.21 13.56
C SER A 2 -30.71 -20.84 13.20
N GLU A 3 -31.60 -19.92 12.82
CA GLU A 3 -31.27 -18.53 12.55
C GLU A 3 -30.77 -17.82 13.82
N ILE A 4 -29.72 -17.01 13.69
CA ILE A 4 -29.19 -16.13 14.73
C ILE A 4 -30.12 -14.91 14.87
N ARG A 5 -30.64 -14.73 16.07
CA ARG A 5 -31.61 -13.72 16.46
C ARG A 5 -31.09 -12.88 17.61
N TYR A 6 -31.45 -11.60 17.63
CA TYR A 6 -31.08 -10.63 18.66
C TYR A 6 -32.32 -10.06 19.37
N ASP A 7 -33.42 -10.83 19.39
CA ASP A 7 -34.66 -10.44 20.04
C ASP A 7 -34.43 -10.06 21.52
N GLY A 8 -34.93 -8.89 21.91
CA GLY A 8 -34.73 -8.33 23.25
C GLY A 8 -33.34 -7.73 23.52
N GLN A 9 -32.41 -7.76 22.56
CA GLN A 9 -31.11 -7.09 22.69
C GLN A 9 -31.16 -5.64 22.21
N VAL A 10 -30.36 -4.78 22.85
CA VAL A 10 -30.17 -3.37 22.45
C VAL A 10 -28.79 -3.23 21.81
N VAL A 11 -28.74 -2.67 20.60
CA VAL A 11 -27.51 -2.49 19.82
C VAL A 11 -27.29 -1.00 19.55
N VAL A 12 -26.17 -0.45 20.00
CA VAL A 12 -25.78 0.94 19.72
C VAL A 12 -24.78 0.96 18.57
N VAL A 13 -25.06 1.74 17.52
CA VAL A 13 -24.16 1.89 16.37
C VAL A 13 -23.80 3.37 16.18
N THR A 14 -22.50 3.68 16.21
CA THR A 14 -21.97 5.03 15.98
C THR A 14 -21.55 5.23 14.54
N GLY A 15 -21.80 6.42 13.97
CA GLY A 15 -21.57 6.69 12.54
C GLY A 15 -22.57 5.93 11.66
N ALA A 16 -23.81 5.83 12.13
CA ALA A 16 -24.83 4.94 11.58
C ALA A 16 -25.69 5.56 10.47
N GLY A 17 -25.45 6.82 10.09
CA GLY A 17 -26.17 7.52 9.02
C GLY A 17 -25.81 7.06 7.59
N GLY A 18 -24.75 6.26 7.43
CA GLY A 18 -24.36 5.70 6.14
C GLY A 18 -23.37 4.54 6.22
N GLY A 19 -23.01 3.99 5.06
CA GLY A 19 -21.99 2.95 4.91
C GLY A 19 -22.19 1.75 5.85
N LEU A 20 -21.10 1.30 6.47
CA LEU A 20 -21.08 0.17 7.41
C LEU A 20 -22.06 0.34 8.58
N GLY A 21 -22.13 1.52 9.20
CA GLY A 21 -23.00 1.76 10.34
C GLY A 21 -24.49 1.63 10.00
N ALA A 22 -24.89 2.12 8.82
CA ALA A 22 -26.26 1.93 8.32
C ALA A 22 -26.56 0.46 8.00
N ALA A 23 -25.59 -0.26 7.42
CA ALA A 23 -25.72 -1.69 7.11
C ALA A 23 -25.88 -2.55 8.38
N TYR A 24 -25.06 -2.32 9.42
CA TYR A 24 -25.23 -2.96 10.72
C TYR A 24 -26.60 -2.65 11.31
N SER A 25 -27.02 -1.39 11.31
CA SER A 25 -28.28 -0.96 11.93
C SER A 25 -29.50 -1.63 11.29
N ARG A 26 -29.55 -1.69 9.96
CA ARG A 26 -30.62 -2.38 9.21
C ARG A 26 -30.63 -3.88 9.50
N PHE A 27 -29.47 -4.51 9.56
CA PHE A 27 -29.35 -5.95 9.82
C PHE A 27 -29.76 -6.34 11.25
N PHE A 28 -29.26 -5.64 12.26
CA PHE A 28 -29.62 -5.94 13.65
C PHE A 28 -31.11 -5.70 13.90
N GLY A 29 -31.69 -4.65 13.29
CA GLY A 29 -33.14 -4.41 13.32
C GLY A 29 -33.96 -5.53 12.67
N SER A 30 -33.58 -6.00 11.48
CA SER A 30 -34.30 -7.12 10.83
C SER A 30 -34.13 -8.46 11.58
N ARG A 31 -33.04 -8.61 12.34
CA ARG A 31 -32.80 -9.73 13.26
C ARG A 31 -33.30 -9.52 14.69
N GLY A 32 -34.17 -8.52 14.93
CA GLY A 32 -34.96 -8.39 16.17
C GLY A 32 -34.36 -7.50 17.27
N ALA A 33 -33.20 -6.89 17.05
CA ALA A 33 -32.61 -5.97 18.02
C ALA A 33 -33.32 -4.61 18.04
N SER A 34 -33.38 -3.99 19.21
CA SER A 34 -33.66 -2.56 19.35
C SER A 34 -32.39 -1.76 19.03
N VAL A 35 -32.35 -1.08 17.90
CA VAL A 35 -31.14 -0.40 17.41
C VAL A 35 -31.16 1.10 17.72
N VAL A 36 -30.12 1.56 18.42
CA VAL A 36 -29.83 2.98 18.63
C VAL A 36 -28.87 3.45 17.53
N VAL A 37 -29.42 4.19 16.57
CA VAL A 37 -28.70 4.79 15.44
C VAL A 37 -28.12 6.14 15.88
N ASN A 38 -26.81 6.18 16.15
CA ASN A 38 -26.10 7.42 16.49
C ASN A 38 -25.26 7.91 15.30
N ASP A 39 -25.55 9.10 14.80
CA ASP A 39 -24.74 9.79 13.80
C ASP A 39 -24.69 11.29 14.10
N LEU A 40 -23.54 11.91 13.86
CA LEU A 40 -23.28 13.32 14.20
C LEU A 40 -23.13 14.20 12.95
N GLY A 41 -23.47 13.70 11.76
CA GLY A 41 -23.47 14.45 10.50
C GLY A 41 -22.08 14.77 9.93
N GLY A 42 -21.01 14.33 10.59
CA GLY A 42 -19.64 14.67 10.24
C GLY A 42 -19.18 14.14 8.87
N SER A 43 -18.34 14.93 8.19
CA SER A 43 -17.66 14.52 6.95
C SER A 43 -16.69 13.35 7.19
N PHE A 44 -16.30 12.64 6.14
CA PHE A 44 -15.29 11.57 6.26
C PHE A 44 -13.88 12.11 6.63
N LYS A 45 -13.68 13.44 6.61
CA LYS A 45 -12.49 14.13 7.11
C LYS A 45 -12.61 14.52 8.59
N GLY A 46 -13.78 14.34 9.21
CA GLY A 46 -14.07 14.72 10.59
C GLY A 46 -14.59 16.16 10.76
N GLU A 47 -15.04 16.81 9.69
CA GLU A 47 -15.55 18.19 9.73
C GLU A 47 -17.07 18.21 9.99
N GLY A 48 -17.59 19.22 10.69
CA GLY A 48 -19.04 19.50 10.74
C GLY A 48 -19.87 18.68 11.73
N GLY A 49 -19.26 17.99 12.69
CA GLY A 49 -19.98 17.29 13.77
C GLY A 49 -19.14 17.18 15.04
N ALA A 50 -19.78 16.85 16.18
CA ALA A 50 -19.04 16.53 17.40
C ALA A 50 -18.26 15.21 17.24
N SER A 51 -17.19 15.03 18.02
CA SER A 51 -16.38 13.80 17.97
C SER A 51 -16.90 12.77 18.97
N THR A 52 -17.19 11.55 18.52
CA THR A 52 -17.45 10.40 19.40
C THR A 52 -16.20 9.54 19.47
N ARG A 53 -15.54 9.43 20.63
CA ARG A 53 -14.40 8.51 20.81
C ARG A 53 -14.93 7.12 21.17
N ALA A 54 -14.31 6.07 20.65
CA ALA A 54 -14.68 4.68 20.98
C ALA A 54 -14.56 4.39 22.49
N ALA A 55 -13.62 5.06 23.17
CA ALA A 55 -13.45 4.99 24.62
C ALA A 55 -14.68 5.50 25.38
N ASP A 56 -15.26 6.63 24.95
CA ASP A 56 -16.39 7.28 25.63
C ASP A 56 -17.64 6.37 25.56
N CYS A 57 -17.95 5.85 24.37
CA CYS A 57 -19.05 4.90 24.16
C CYS A 57 -18.85 3.60 24.95
N ALA A 58 -17.66 3.01 24.88
CA ALA A 58 -17.36 1.78 25.62
C ALA A 58 -17.46 2.03 27.14
N ARG A 59 -16.98 3.17 27.64
CA ARG A 59 -17.03 3.56 29.05
C ARG A 59 -18.47 3.76 29.51
N ALA A 60 -19.30 4.45 28.72
CA ALA A 60 -20.71 4.64 29.02
C ALA A 60 -21.49 3.31 29.07
N ALA A 61 -21.20 2.37 28.17
CA ALA A 61 -21.84 1.05 28.16
C ALA A 61 -21.34 0.11 29.28
N TRP A 62 -20.09 0.27 29.75
CA TRP A 62 -19.42 -0.68 30.63
C TRP A 62 -20.15 -0.98 31.96
N PRO A 63 -20.69 0.01 32.70
CA PRO A 63 -21.46 -0.26 33.92
C PRO A 63 -22.71 -1.12 33.66
N HIS A 64 -23.40 -0.89 32.55
CA HIS A 64 -24.59 -1.66 32.16
C HIS A 64 -24.22 -3.10 31.82
N PHE A 65 -23.19 -3.29 30.96
CA PHE A 65 -22.68 -4.61 30.61
C PHE A 65 -22.22 -5.41 31.84
N ARG A 66 -21.54 -4.77 32.79
CA ARG A 66 -21.13 -5.40 34.06
C ARG A 66 -22.32 -5.77 34.93
N LYS A 67 -23.33 -4.89 35.05
CA LYS A 67 -24.55 -5.14 35.85
C LYS A 67 -25.34 -6.33 35.31
N GLN A 68 -25.52 -6.42 34.00
CA GLN A 68 -26.29 -7.49 33.35
C GLN A 68 -25.46 -8.76 33.07
N LYS A 69 -24.15 -8.77 33.38
CA LYS A 69 -23.21 -9.87 33.08
C LYS A 69 -23.26 -10.34 31.62
N TYR A 70 -23.37 -9.39 30.69
CA TYR A 70 -23.36 -9.63 29.25
C TYR A 70 -22.97 -8.36 28.51
N GLY A 71 -22.06 -8.47 27.55
CA GLY A 71 -21.76 -7.39 26.62
C GLY A 71 -21.02 -7.89 25.38
N ARG A 72 -21.18 -7.16 24.28
CA ARG A 72 -20.49 -7.42 23.02
C ARG A 72 -20.06 -6.08 22.43
N VAL A 73 -18.80 -5.95 22.04
CA VAL A 73 -18.22 -4.72 21.50
C VAL A 73 -17.37 -5.06 20.28
N ILE A 74 -17.61 -4.35 19.18
CA ILE A 74 -16.80 -4.45 17.95
C ILE A 74 -16.16 -3.10 17.67
N ASN A 75 -14.84 -3.05 17.73
CA ASN A 75 -14.08 -1.89 17.32
C ASN A 75 -13.73 -1.98 15.83
N THR A 76 -13.77 -0.86 15.11
CA THR A 76 -13.47 -0.82 13.67
C THR A 76 -12.09 -0.20 13.42
N ALA A 77 -11.06 -1.05 13.33
CA ALA A 77 -9.73 -0.74 12.86
C ALA A 77 -9.71 -0.55 11.32
N SER A 78 -8.57 -0.76 10.67
CA SER A 78 -8.43 -0.81 9.21
C SER A 78 -7.09 -1.45 8.84
N ALA A 79 -6.95 -1.96 7.61
CA ALA A 79 -5.65 -2.40 7.08
C ALA A 79 -4.59 -1.28 7.12
N ALA A 80 -4.98 0.00 7.06
CA ALA A 80 -4.07 1.14 7.24
C ALA A 80 -3.56 1.26 8.69
N GLY A 81 -4.37 0.92 9.69
CA GLY A 81 -3.91 0.78 11.07
C GLY A 81 -2.96 -0.41 11.23
N LEU A 82 -3.36 -1.56 10.73
CA LEU A 82 -2.61 -2.82 10.84
C LEU A 82 -1.22 -2.74 10.19
N PHE A 83 -1.12 -2.31 8.94
CA PHE A 83 0.13 -2.35 8.17
C PHE A 83 0.83 -0.98 7.99
N GLY A 84 0.18 0.11 8.40
CA GLY A 84 0.61 1.48 8.06
C GLY A 84 0.25 1.86 6.61
N SER A 85 0.12 3.16 6.36
CA SER A 85 -0.26 3.67 5.04
C SER A 85 0.35 5.06 4.80
N PHE A 86 0.92 5.27 3.62
CA PHE A 86 1.55 6.54 3.22
C PHE A 86 0.51 7.67 3.22
N GLY A 87 0.84 8.82 3.80
CA GLY A 87 -0.03 9.99 3.90
C GLY A 87 -1.14 9.87 4.95
N GLN A 88 -1.15 8.80 5.75
CA GLN A 88 -2.25 8.47 6.67
C GLN A 88 -1.75 8.18 8.11
N THR A 89 -0.65 8.79 8.54
CA THR A 89 -0.02 8.59 9.86
C THR A 89 -0.99 8.72 11.04
N ASN A 90 -1.86 9.73 11.03
CA ASN A 90 -2.91 9.95 12.02
C ASN A 90 -3.98 8.83 12.02
N TYR A 91 -4.46 8.43 10.84
CA TYR A 91 -5.47 7.39 10.68
C TYR A 91 -4.90 6.00 11.05
N SER A 92 -3.67 5.70 10.63
CA SER A 92 -2.94 4.49 11.01
C SER A 92 -2.76 4.41 12.54
N ALA A 93 -2.41 5.52 13.19
CA ALA A 93 -2.30 5.59 14.64
C ALA A 93 -3.64 5.32 15.33
N ALA A 94 -4.71 6.05 14.96
CA ALA A 94 -6.02 5.89 15.56
C ALA A 94 -6.61 4.48 15.35
N LYS A 95 -6.45 3.91 14.15
CA LYS A 95 -7.00 2.59 13.83
C LYS A 95 -6.23 1.43 14.45
N LEU A 96 -4.93 1.57 14.75
CA LEU A 96 -4.20 0.55 15.51
C LEU A 96 -4.36 0.72 17.03
N ALA A 97 -4.56 1.94 17.54
CA ALA A 97 -4.90 2.17 18.96
C ALA A 97 -6.13 1.35 19.42
N LEU A 98 -7.11 1.17 18.52
CA LEU A 98 -8.29 0.33 18.76
C LEU A 98 -7.97 -1.16 18.99
N VAL A 99 -6.81 -1.68 18.54
CA VAL A 99 -6.41 -3.07 18.78
C VAL A 99 -5.96 -3.26 20.23
N GLY A 100 -4.99 -2.48 20.72
CA GLY A 100 -4.55 -2.56 22.11
C GLY A 100 -5.66 -2.20 23.11
N PHE A 101 -6.58 -1.31 22.73
CA PHE A 101 -7.81 -1.03 23.48
C PHE A 101 -8.74 -2.26 23.54
N THR A 102 -8.96 -2.92 22.40
CA THR A 102 -9.78 -4.15 22.28
C THR A 102 -9.26 -5.29 23.15
N GLU A 103 -7.97 -5.61 23.02
CA GLU A 103 -7.35 -6.72 23.77
C GLU A 103 -7.37 -6.45 25.28
N THR A 104 -7.25 -5.18 25.69
CA THR A 104 -7.38 -4.78 27.09
C THR A 104 -8.81 -4.97 27.59
N LEU A 105 -9.81 -4.44 26.88
CA LEU A 105 -11.22 -4.59 27.25
C LEU A 105 -11.66 -6.06 27.25
N ALA A 106 -11.15 -6.88 26.33
CA ALA A 106 -11.41 -8.32 26.32
C ALA A 106 -10.94 -9.00 27.62
N LYS A 107 -9.73 -8.63 28.11
CA LYS A 107 -9.18 -9.10 29.39
C LYS A 107 -9.95 -8.57 30.60
N GLU A 108 -10.40 -7.31 30.59
CA GLU A 108 -11.22 -6.74 31.66
C GLU A 108 -12.66 -7.30 31.71
N GLY A 109 -13.22 -7.58 30.53
CA GLY A 109 -14.60 -7.97 30.31
C GLY A 109 -14.89 -9.46 30.53
N ALA A 110 -13.88 -10.33 30.41
CA ALA A 110 -14.03 -11.79 30.42
C ALA A 110 -14.88 -12.31 31.60
N LYS A 111 -14.59 -11.89 32.83
CA LYS A 111 -15.32 -12.32 34.05
C LYS A 111 -16.76 -11.81 34.15
N TYR A 112 -17.18 -10.93 33.24
CA TYR A 112 -18.52 -10.38 33.15
C TYR A 112 -19.26 -10.85 31.88
N ASN A 113 -18.71 -11.84 31.14
CA ASN A 113 -19.20 -12.24 29.80
C ASN A 113 -19.33 -11.04 28.85
N ILE A 114 -18.36 -10.11 28.93
CA ILE A 114 -18.20 -9.00 27.99
C ILE A 114 -17.09 -9.39 27.02
N LYS A 115 -17.43 -9.49 25.74
CA LYS A 115 -16.48 -9.88 24.68
C LYS A 115 -16.24 -8.71 23.75
N VAL A 116 -14.98 -8.47 23.43
CA VAL A 116 -14.54 -7.31 22.65
C VAL A 116 -13.62 -7.79 21.55
N ASN A 117 -13.97 -7.54 20.30
CA ASN A 117 -13.20 -7.94 19.13
C ASN A 117 -12.98 -6.72 18.21
N VAL A 118 -12.02 -6.82 17.30
CA VAL A 118 -11.68 -5.74 16.37
C VAL A 118 -11.67 -6.24 14.93
N ILE A 119 -12.34 -5.50 14.06
CA ILE A 119 -12.37 -5.78 12.62
C ILE A 119 -11.58 -4.71 11.86
N ALA A 120 -10.90 -5.13 10.80
CA ALA A 120 -10.29 -4.29 9.79
C ALA A 120 -11.02 -4.51 8.46
N PRO A 121 -12.16 -3.81 8.24
CA PRO A 121 -12.97 -4.02 7.05
C PRO A 121 -12.31 -3.40 5.81
N ILE A 122 -12.48 -4.07 4.68
CA ILE A 122 -12.36 -3.49 3.34
C ILE A 122 -13.77 -3.43 2.74
N ALA A 123 -14.31 -2.22 2.67
CA ALA A 123 -15.62 -1.92 2.12
C ALA A 123 -15.60 -0.60 1.34
N ALA A 124 -16.55 -0.44 0.43
CA ALA A 124 -16.84 0.80 -0.26
C ALA A 124 -17.27 1.87 0.75
N SER A 125 -16.71 3.05 0.59
CA SER A 125 -16.91 4.22 1.44
C SER A 125 -16.53 5.46 0.64
N ARG A 126 -17.01 6.63 1.07
CA ARG A 126 -16.61 7.94 0.53
C ARG A 126 -15.09 8.19 0.48
N MET A 127 -14.30 7.44 1.26
CA MET A 127 -12.84 7.51 1.28
C MET A 127 -12.16 6.53 0.31
N THR A 128 -12.82 5.42 -0.05
CA THR A 128 -12.35 4.50 -1.09
C THR A 128 -12.87 4.88 -2.47
N GLU A 129 -14.00 5.60 -2.55
CA GLU A 129 -14.58 6.20 -3.77
C GLU A 129 -13.61 7.12 -4.53
N THR A 130 -12.66 7.76 -3.84
CA THR A 130 -11.66 8.64 -4.47
C THR A 130 -10.37 7.91 -4.90
N VAL A 131 -10.27 6.59 -4.72
CA VAL A 131 -9.02 5.81 -4.90
C VAL A 131 -9.23 4.46 -5.60
N MET A 132 -10.43 3.90 -5.56
CA MET A 132 -10.78 2.61 -6.16
C MET A 132 -11.76 2.80 -7.33
N PRO A 133 -11.68 1.99 -8.41
CA PRO A 133 -12.65 2.05 -9.50
C PRO A 133 -14.10 1.78 -9.04
N PRO A 134 -15.12 2.40 -9.68
CA PRO A 134 -16.54 2.18 -9.36
C PRO A 134 -16.96 0.71 -9.29
N ASP A 135 -16.47 -0.15 -10.19
CA ASP A 135 -16.76 -1.58 -10.20
C ASP A 135 -16.20 -2.33 -8.98
N MET A 136 -15.03 -1.91 -8.48
CA MET A 136 -14.45 -2.48 -7.26
C MET A 136 -15.31 -2.09 -6.04
N LEU A 137 -15.81 -0.86 -6.02
CA LEU A 137 -16.67 -0.34 -4.95
C LEU A 137 -18.06 -1.00 -4.97
N ALA A 138 -18.65 -1.19 -6.16
CA ALA A 138 -19.91 -1.89 -6.34
C ALA A 138 -19.88 -3.33 -5.80
N ASN A 139 -18.69 -3.97 -5.79
CA ASN A 139 -18.48 -5.31 -5.26
C ASN A 139 -17.98 -5.33 -3.81
N LEU A 140 -17.39 -4.25 -3.28
CA LEU A 140 -16.99 -4.11 -1.86
C LEU A 140 -18.12 -3.60 -0.96
N LYS A 141 -19.34 -4.10 -1.15
CA LYS A 141 -20.54 -3.69 -0.39
C LYS A 141 -20.33 -3.75 1.14
N PRO A 142 -20.77 -2.74 1.92
CA PRO A 142 -20.74 -2.76 3.39
C PRO A 142 -21.35 -4.03 4.01
N GLU A 143 -22.35 -4.59 3.34
CA GLU A 143 -23.05 -5.82 3.68
C GLU A 143 -22.10 -7.03 3.82
N TRP A 144 -20.94 -7.07 3.17
CA TRP A 144 -19.96 -8.17 3.33
C TRP A 144 -19.34 -8.25 4.73
N VAL A 145 -19.35 -7.16 5.49
CA VAL A 145 -18.78 -7.10 6.84
C VAL A 145 -19.78 -7.54 7.90
N VAL A 146 -21.07 -7.38 7.61
CA VAL A 146 -22.17 -7.61 8.54
C VAL A 146 -22.20 -9.05 9.10
N PRO A 147 -22.00 -10.13 8.31
CA PRO A 147 -22.11 -11.51 8.82
C PRO A 147 -21.05 -11.85 9.88
N LEU A 148 -19.83 -11.35 9.73
CA LEU A 148 -18.77 -11.53 10.73
C LEU A 148 -19.10 -10.74 12.01
N VAL A 149 -19.51 -9.47 11.87
CA VAL A 149 -19.89 -8.62 13.01
C VAL A 149 -21.01 -9.28 13.81
N ALA A 150 -22.06 -9.74 13.13
CA ALA A 150 -23.16 -10.49 13.71
C ALA A 150 -22.69 -11.76 14.44
N THR A 151 -21.85 -12.58 13.81
CA THR A 151 -21.30 -13.81 14.42
C THR A 151 -20.47 -13.51 15.67
N LEU A 152 -19.68 -12.43 15.67
CA LEU A 152 -18.85 -12.01 16.82
C LEU A 152 -19.65 -11.40 17.98
N VAL A 153 -20.88 -10.92 17.75
CA VAL A 153 -21.78 -10.39 18.79
C VAL A 153 -22.93 -11.33 19.14
N ASP A 154 -22.97 -12.54 18.59
CA ASP A 154 -23.93 -13.55 19.00
C ASP A 154 -23.78 -13.88 20.51
N LYS A 155 -24.89 -14.31 21.12
CA LYS A 155 -24.90 -14.71 22.53
C LYS A 155 -23.97 -15.90 22.79
N ASP A 156 -23.90 -16.84 21.85
CA ASP A 156 -23.13 -18.07 21.94
C ASP A 156 -21.70 -17.91 21.37
N ALA A 157 -21.34 -16.71 20.87
CA ALA A 157 -20.00 -16.42 20.37
C ALA A 157 -18.93 -16.59 21.45
N GLU A 158 -17.94 -17.46 21.21
CA GLU A 158 -16.86 -17.71 22.18
C GLU A 158 -15.74 -16.66 22.15
N GLU A 159 -15.43 -16.16 20.96
CA GLU A 159 -14.28 -15.32 20.61
C GLU A 159 -14.21 -13.96 21.33
N SER A 160 -13.03 -13.59 21.83
CA SER A 160 -12.77 -12.28 22.46
C SER A 160 -11.28 -11.92 22.37
N GLY A 161 -10.98 -10.64 22.20
CA GLY A 161 -9.61 -10.12 22.05
C GLY A 161 -9.01 -10.32 20.66
N SER A 162 -9.80 -10.76 19.68
CA SER A 162 -9.30 -11.17 18.37
C SER A 162 -9.44 -10.10 17.29
N ILE A 163 -8.51 -10.16 16.33
CA ILE A 163 -8.38 -9.26 15.18
C ILE A 163 -8.84 -10.02 13.93
N PHE A 164 -9.67 -9.39 13.10
CA PHE A 164 -10.12 -9.98 11.83
C PHE A 164 -10.03 -9.00 10.67
N GLU A 165 -9.58 -9.48 9.50
CA GLU A 165 -9.80 -8.80 8.22
C GLU A 165 -11.04 -9.38 7.52
N VAL A 166 -11.81 -8.50 6.85
CA VAL A 166 -13.10 -8.87 6.25
C VAL A 166 -13.50 -7.94 5.10
N GLY A 167 -14.01 -8.52 4.02
CA GLY A 167 -14.53 -7.78 2.86
C GLY A 167 -14.73 -8.69 1.65
N GLY A 168 -15.65 -8.37 0.73
CA GLY A 168 -15.82 -9.11 -0.54
C GLY A 168 -16.03 -10.62 -0.38
N GLY A 169 -16.83 -11.05 0.62
CA GLY A 169 -17.07 -12.47 0.93
C GLY A 169 -15.89 -13.21 1.59
N HIS A 170 -14.78 -12.53 1.85
CA HIS A 170 -13.61 -13.07 2.53
C HIS A 170 -13.59 -12.66 4.01
N VAL A 171 -13.17 -13.59 4.87
CA VAL A 171 -12.93 -13.42 6.31
C VAL A 171 -11.63 -14.14 6.66
N ALA A 172 -10.74 -13.47 7.41
CA ALA A 172 -9.54 -14.06 7.99
C ALA A 172 -9.32 -13.55 9.43
N LYS A 173 -8.97 -14.47 10.35
CA LYS A 173 -8.44 -14.13 11.67
C LYS A 173 -6.95 -13.78 11.56
N LEU A 174 -6.53 -12.79 12.33
CA LEU A 174 -5.14 -12.32 12.39
C LEU A 174 -4.60 -12.52 13.80
N ARG A 175 -3.31 -12.87 13.93
CA ARG A 175 -2.64 -13.00 15.23
C ARG A 175 -1.22 -12.42 15.20
N TRP A 176 -0.77 -11.93 16.35
CA TRP A 176 0.62 -11.53 16.53
C TRP A 176 1.56 -12.72 16.42
N GLU A 177 2.66 -12.52 15.71
CA GLU A 177 3.72 -13.52 15.56
C GLU A 177 5.03 -12.93 16.08
N ARG A 178 5.71 -13.63 17.00
CA ARG A 178 6.98 -13.20 17.59
C ARG A 178 8.07 -14.14 17.09
N SER A 179 9.10 -13.61 16.43
CA SER A 179 10.25 -14.40 15.97
C SER A 179 10.94 -15.09 17.15
N SER A 180 11.75 -16.11 16.86
CA SER A 180 12.52 -16.77 17.92
C SER A 180 13.47 -15.75 18.57
N GLY A 181 14.31 -15.06 17.80
CA GLY A 181 15.06 -13.92 18.27
C GLY A 181 16.39 -14.24 18.96
N ALA A 182 17.30 -13.27 18.92
CA ALA A 182 18.69 -13.41 19.33
C ALA A 182 18.87 -13.34 20.86
N LEU A 183 19.39 -14.42 21.48
CA LEU A 183 19.83 -14.41 22.88
C LEU A 183 21.33 -14.09 22.99
N LEU A 184 21.66 -13.15 23.89
CA LEU A 184 23.03 -12.77 24.30
C LEU A 184 23.16 -12.84 25.82
N LYS A 185 24.37 -13.03 26.36
CA LYS A 185 24.64 -13.04 27.81
C LYS A 185 24.43 -11.65 28.42
N ALA A 186 23.81 -11.58 29.59
CA ALA A 186 23.48 -10.34 30.30
C ALA A 186 24.67 -9.70 31.05
N ASP A 187 25.80 -9.50 30.37
CA ASP A 187 27.03 -8.89 30.90
C ASP A 187 27.52 -7.73 30.03
N ASP A 188 28.72 -7.21 30.31
CA ASP A 188 29.31 -6.08 29.58
C ASP A 188 29.63 -6.39 28.10
N SER A 189 29.60 -7.66 27.68
CA SER A 189 29.72 -8.04 26.26
C SER A 189 28.45 -7.74 25.45
N TYR A 190 27.32 -7.47 26.13
CA TYR A 190 26.04 -7.08 25.52
C TYR A 190 26.12 -5.67 24.93
N THR A 191 26.78 -5.57 23.79
CA THR A 191 27.01 -4.33 23.05
C THR A 191 26.13 -4.23 21.81
N ALA A 192 25.97 -3.01 21.27
CA ALA A 192 25.22 -2.80 20.04
C ALA A 192 25.84 -3.52 18.83
N GLY A 193 27.17 -3.64 18.79
CA GLY A 193 27.89 -4.44 17.80
C GLY A 193 27.60 -5.94 17.94
N ALA A 194 27.61 -6.48 19.16
CA ALA A 194 27.31 -7.88 19.42
C ALA A 194 25.87 -8.26 19.04
N LEU A 195 24.91 -7.35 19.26
CA LEU A 195 23.55 -7.50 18.76
C LEU A 195 23.48 -7.46 17.23
N LEU A 196 24.17 -6.51 16.60
CA LEU A 196 24.18 -6.40 15.13
C LEU A 196 24.77 -7.65 14.47
N ALA A 197 25.74 -8.30 15.11
CA ALA A 197 26.30 -9.59 14.66
C ALA A 197 25.31 -10.76 14.73
N LYS A 198 24.23 -10.66 15.53
CA LYS A 198 23.13 -11.64 15.60
C LYS A 198 21.82 -11.11 15.02
N TRP A 199 21.86 -10.11 14.13
CA TRP A 199 20.63 -9.48 13.64
C TRP A 199 19.72 -10.43 12.83
N ASP A 200 20.29 -11.43 12.17
CA ASP A 200 19.50 -12.42 11.42
C ASP A 200 18.68 -13.32 12.37
N ASP A 201 19.21 -13.66 13.55
CA ASP A 201 18.47 -14.38 14.60
C ASP A 201 17.27 -13.56 15.09
N VAL A 202 17.43 -12.22 15.23
CA VAL A 202 16.32 -11.30 15.58
C VAL A 202 15.19 -11.39 14.55
N ASN A 203 15.53 -11.64 13.29
CA ASN A 203 14.62 -11.73 12.16
C ASN A 203 14.16 -13.15 11.81
N ASN A 204 14.54 -14.16 12.61
CA ASN A 204 14.28 -15.56 12.28
C ASN A 204 12.89 -16.05 12.75
N PHE A 205 11.96 -16.23 11.80
CA PHE A 205 10.60 -16.72 12.06
C PHE A 205 10.43 -18.24 11.91
N LYS A 206 11.50 -19.02 11.68
CA LYS A 206 11.40 -20.48 11.54
C LYS A 206 10.82 -21.18 12.78
N GLU A 207 11.07 -20.62 13.95
CA GLU A 207 10.58 -21.08 15.25
C GLU A 207 9.81 -19.96 15.96
N ALA A 208 8.79 -19.42 15.28
CA ALA A 208 7.98 -18.32 15.80
C ALA A 208 7.06 -18.75 16.95
N GLU A 209 6.81 -17.81 17.86
CA GLU A 209 5.83 -17.89 18.94
C GLU A 209 4.55 -17.13 18.57
N TYR A 210 3.38 -17.60 19.05
CA TYR A 210 2.08 -16.95 18.82
C TYR A 210 1.44 -16.46 20.13
N PRO A 211 2.03 -15.44 20.77
CA PRO A 211 1.70 -15.02 22.14
C PRO A 211 0.45 -14.14 22.26
N SER A 212 -0.29 -14.30 23.36
CA SER A 212 -1.33 -13.38 23.86
C SER A 212 -0.85 -12.47 25.00
N GLY A 213 0.47 -12.44 25.24
CA GLY A 213 1.10 -11.80 26.39
C GLY A 213 2.62 -11.67 26.30
N PRO A 214 3.27 -11.02 27.29
CA PRO A 214 4.71 -10.89 27.33
C PRO A 214 5.43 -12.25 27.27
N ALA A 215 6.65 -12.26 26.73
CA ALA A 215 7.54 -13.41 26.85
C ALA A 215 7.86 -13.68 28.33
N ASP A 216 8.17 -14.93 28.67
CA ASP A 216 8.71 -15.28 29.98
C ASP A 216 10.15 -14.75 30.10
N PHE A 217 10.27 -13.51 30.59
CA PHE A 217 11.55 -12.84 30.74
C PHE A 217 12.44 -13.45 31.83
N LEU A 218 11.89 -14.22 32.78
CA LEU A 218 12.67 -14.90 33.82
C LEU A 218 13.39 -16.12 33.22
N SER A 219 12.65 -16.97 32.50
CA SER A 219 13.26 -18.10 31.76
C SER A 219 14.26 -17.63 30.70
N LEU A 220 14.02 -16.46 30.08
CA LEU A 220 14.99 -15.87 29.14
C LEU A 220 16.24 -15.31 29.83
N LEU A 221 16.11 -14.78 31.05
CA LEU A 221 17.24 -14.31 31.86
C LEU A 221 18.11 -15.47 32.35
N ASP A 222 17.51 -16.53 32.88
CA ASP A 222 18.24 -17.76 33.25
C ASP A 222 19.02 -18.33 32.05
N LYS A 223 18.36 -18.50 30.89
CA LYS A 223 19.02 -18.98 29.65
C LYS A 223 20.15 -18.06 29.20
N SER A 224 19.98 -16.73 29.31
CA SER A 224 20.99 -15.75 28.93
C SER A 224 22.21 -15.80 29.84
N MET A 225 22.01 -15.88 31.17
CA MET A 225 23.12 -15.96 32.12
C MET A 225 24.00 -17.19 31.90
N LYS A 226 23.42 -18.28 31.39
CA LYS A 226 24.11 -19.53 31.02
C LYS A 226 24.88 -19.47 29.69
N LEU A 227 24.69 -18.45 28.85
CA LEU A 227 25.47 -18.28 27.62
C LEU A 227 26.94 -17.88 27.92
N PRO A 228 27.88 -18.15 26.99
CA PRO A 228 29.17 -17.47 26.99
C PRO A 228 29.00 -15.98 26.66
N SER A 229 29.96 -15.16 27.11
CA SER A 229 30.01 -13.73 26.74
C SER A 229 30.10 -13.59 25.21
N ALA A 230 29.45 -12.56 24.67
CA ALA A 230 29.40 -12.31 23.24
C ALA A 230 30.80 -12.03 22.68
N PRO A 231 31.13 -12.50 21.46
CA PRO A 231 32.37 -12.15 20.79
C PRO A 231 32.53 -10.63 20.64
N LYS A 232 33.79 -10.14 20.66
CA LYS A 232 34.07 -8.74 20.29
C LYS A 232 33.57 -8.50 18.86
N ALA A 233 32.61 -7.61 18.72
CA ALA A 233 32.08 -7.14 17.46
C ALA A 233 32.56 -5.72 17.17
N GLU A 234 32.37 -5.25 15.93
CA GLU A 234 32.77 -3.90 15.55
C GLU A 234 32.02 -2.83 16.36
N ALA A 235 32.77 -1.85 16.88
CA ALA A 235 32.20 -0.73 17.60
C ALA A 235 31.34 0.14 16.67
N LEU A 236 30.23 0.65 17.18
CA LEU A 236 29.44 1.66 16.48
C LEU A 236 30.02 3.04 16.77
N ASP A 237 29.98 3.91 15.77
CA ASP A 237 30.37 5.31 15.91
C ASP A 237 29.17 6.22 15.61
N PHE A 238 28.90 7.13 16.54
CA PHE A 238 27.91 8.21 16.46
C PHE A 238 28.58 9.59 16.59
N SER A 239 29.90 9.67 16.45
CA SER A 239 30.65 10.93 16.39
C SER A 239 30.05 11.88 15.35
N GLY A 240 29.82 13.13 15.76
CA GLY A 240 29.20 14.15 14.92
C GLY A 240 27.68 14.01 14.72
N LYS A 241 27.02 13.02 15.35
CA LYS A 241 25.56 12.86 15.35
C LYS A 241 24.93 13.56 16.55
N VAL A 242 23.75 14.15 16.33
CA VAL A 242 22.92 14.73 17.40
C VAL A 242 21.71 13.84 17.68
N VAL A 243 21.57 13.42 18.93
CA VAL A 243 20.52 12.51 19.41
C VAL A 243 19.65 13.24 20.44
N LEU A 244 18.37 13.43 20.11
CA LEU A 244 17.35 13.93 21.03
C LEU A 244 16.63 12.74 21.69
N ILE A 245 16.54 12.74 23.02
CA ILE A 245 15.88 11.67 23.80
C ILE A 245 14.90 12.31 24.78
N THR A 246 13.63 11.89 24.73
CA THR A 246 12.58 12.38 25.64
C THR A 246 12.35 11.42 26.81
N GLY A 247 12.04 11.96 27.99
CA GLY A 247 11.98 11.21 29.26
C GLY A 247 13.34 10.61 29.64
N ALA A 248 14.41 11.38 29.46
CA ALA A 248 15.80 10.91 29.52
C ALA A 248 16.52 11.20 30.85
N GLY A 249 15.85 11.80 31.83
CA GLY A 249 16.40 12.08 33.16
C GLY A 249 16.58 10.83 34.02
N ALA A 250 15.78 9.79 33.79
CA ALA A 250 15.80 8.55 34.56
C ALA A 250 15.55 7.28 33.72
N GLY A 251 15.70 6.11 34.35
CA GLY A 251 15.29 4.82 33.82
C GLY A 251 15.85 4.48 32.44
N ILE A 252 14.96 4.04 31.54
CA ILE A 252 15.32 3.58 30.19
C ILE A 252 15.89 4.74 29.34
N GLY A 253 15.28 5.93 29.39
CA GLY A 253 15.74 7.08 28.62
C GLY A 253 17.16 7.52 29.02
N ARG A 254 17.47 7.50 30.32
CA ARG A 254 18.84 7.74 30.81
C ARG A 254 19.83 6.69 30.34
N ALA A 255 19.42 5.41 30.28
CA ALA A 255 20.26 4.35 29.75
C ALA A 255 20.56 4.54 28.24
N TYR A 256 19.57 4.97 27.44
CA TYR A 256 19.80 5.36 26.05
C TYR A 256 20.77 6.53 25.93
N ALA A 257 20.61 7.59 26.74
CA ALA A 257 21.51 8.72 26.77
C ALA A 257 22.96 8.27 27.04
N LEU A 258 23.19 7.51 28.11
CA LEU A 258 24.51 7.02 28.47
C LEU A 258 25.12 6.11 27.38
N ALA A 259 24.31 5.28 26.71
CA ALA A 259 24.78 4.45 25.59
C ALA A 259 25.16 5.29 24.36
N PHE A 260 24.34 6.26 23.94
CA PHE A 260 24.68 7.12 22.80
C PHE A 260 25.89 8.02 23.09
N ALA A 261 26.04 8.54 24.32
CA ALA A 261 27.24 9.29 24.74
C ALA A 261 28.52 8.45 24.65
N LYS A 262 28.49 7.19 25.12
CA LYS A 262 29.61 6.24 25.01
C LYS A 262 30.04 5.95 23.56
N LEU A 263 29.16 6.20 22.59
CA LEU A 263 29.42 6.02 21.16
C LEU A 263 29.74 7.37 20.43
N GLY A 264 29.99 8.45 21.17
CA GLY A 264 30.43 9.74 20.60
C GLY A 264 29.31 10.70 20.17
N ALA A 265 28.04 10.38 20.45
CA ALA A 265 26.92 11.25 20.09
C ALA A 265 26.87 12.53 20.95
N LYS A 266 26.50 13.66 20.32
CA LYS A 266 26.02 14.86 21.03
C LYS A 266 24.56 14.64 21.43
N LEU A 267 24.20 14.93 22.68
CA LEU A 267 22.89 14.61 23.23
C LEU A 267 22.06 15.84 23.56
N VAL A 268 20.75 15.72 23.35
CA VAL A 268 19.73 16.64 23.85
C VAL A 268 18.80 15.84 24.75
N ILE A 269 18.77 16.20 26.02
CA ILE A 269 18.06 15.50 27.09
C ILE A 269 16.79 16.30 27.40
N ASN A 270 15.64 15.76 27.05
CA ASN A 270 14.34 16.34 27.41
C ASN A 270 13.72 15.50 28.53
N ASP A 271 13.44 16.12 29.68
CA ASP A 271 12.80 15.46 30.82
C ASP A 271 12.17 16.47 31.77
N LEU A 272 10.86 16.35 32.01
CA LEU A 272 10.06 17.29 32.79
C LEU A 272 10.37 17.31 34.30
N VAL A 273 11.29 16.48 34.79
CA VAL A 273 11.90 16.69 36.12
C VAL A 273 12.75 17.97 36.14
N ASN A 274 13.27 18.42 34.98
CA ASN A 274 13.87 19.74 34.82
C ASN A 274 12.78 20.75 34.36
N PRO A 275 12.44 21.78 35.17
CA PRO A 275 11.39 22.75 34.85
C PRO A 275 11.68 23.61 33.62
N ASP A 276 12.94 23.74 33.20
CA ASP A 276 13.33 24.52 32.02
C ASP A 276 13.10 23.77 30.70
N THR A 277 12.58 22.53 30.74
CA THR A 277 12.34 21.72 29.53
C THR A 277 10.89 21.76 29.07
N ALA A 278 10.70 21.97 27.76
CA ALA A 278 9.37 21.99 27.17
C ALA A 278 8.69 20.59 27.19
N PRO A 279 7.36 20.51 27.39
CA PRO A 279 6.60 19.27 27.26
C PRO A 279 6.63 18.75 25.82
N CYS A 280 6.54 17.43 25.64
CA CYS A 280 6.65 16.77 24.33
C CYS A 280 5.53 17.20 23.34
N GLU A 281 4.40 17.65 23.87
CA GLU A 281 3.28 18.25 23.16
C GLU A 281 3.71 19.55 22.42
N ASN A 282 4.71 20.26 22.95
CA ASN A 282 5.41 21.40 22.34
C ASN A 282 6.67 20.95 21.58
N GLY A 283 6.53 19.92 20.73
CA GLY A 283 7.64 19.30 20.02
C GLY A 283 8.53 20.24 19.18
N GLU A 284 8.02 21.41 18.78
CA GLU A 284 8.81 22.46 18.11
C GLU A 284 9.87 23.07 19.05
N GLU A 285 9.52 23.37 20.30
CA GLU A 285 10.47 23.87 21.32
C GLU A 285 11.48 22.78 21.70
N VAL A 286 11.02 21.53 21.84
CA VAL A 286 11.87 20.38 22.16
C VAL A 286 12.91 20.13 21.06
N VAL A 287 12.54 20.25 19.78
CA VAL A 287 13.46 20.13 18.65
C VAL A 287 14.32 21.39 18.48
N LYS A 288 13.78 22.59 18.74
CA LYS A 288 14.54 23.84 18.73
C LYS A 288 15.76 23.78 19.65
N GLY A 289 15.65 23.17 20.84
CA GLY A 289 16.79 22.94 21.73
C GLY A 289 17.95 22.16 21.07
N ALA A 290 17.67 21.23 20.15
CA ALA A 290 18.71 20.53 19.37
C ALA A 290 19.34 21.41 18.28
N ILE A 291 18.51 22.21 17.62
CA ILE A 291 18.93 23.07 16.51
C ILE A 291 19.73 24.27 17.03
N ASP A 292 19.32 24.89 18.13
CA ASP A 292 20.05 26.02 18.74
C ASP A 292 21.41 25.57 19.29
N ALA A 293 21.47 24.42 19.97
CA ALA A 293 22.70 23.94 20.59
C ALA A 293 23.72 23.35 19.59
N PHE A 294 23.25 22.72 18.51
CA PHE A 294 24.11 21.92 17.64
C PHE A 294 23.91 22.12 16.13
N GLY A 295 22.95 22.95 15.71
CA GLY A 295 22.65 23.25 14.30
C GLY A 295 22.03 22.10 13.49
N ARG A 296 21.77 20.94 14.11
CA ARG A 296 21.32 19.71 13.43
C ARG A 296 20.61 18.75 14.39
N ILE A 297 19.90 17.79 13.81
CA ILE A 297 19.31 16.65 14.54
C ILE A 297 19.36 15.40 13.65
N ASP A 298 19.93 14.30 14.15
CA ASP A 298 20.14 13.06 13.38
C ASP A 298 19.25 11.90 13.87
N VAL A 299 18.99 11.87 15.18
CA VAL A 299 18.24 10.80 15.85
C VAL A 299 17.22 11.40 16.82
N VAL A 300 16.00 10.86 16.83
CA VAL A 300 14.96 11.13 17.83
C VAL A 300 14.57 9.82 18.51
N VAL A 301 14.61 9.80 19.85
CA VAL A 301 14.16 8.68 20.67
C VAL A 301 12.97 9.15 21.51
N ASN A 302 11.76 8.84 21.05
CA ASN A 302 10.52 9.14 21.75
C ASN A 302 10.29 8.09 22.84
N ASN A 303 10.69 8.43 24.07
CA ASN A 303 10.65 7.56 25.24
C ASN A 303 9.85 8.16 26.42
N ALA A 304 9.53 9.46 26.40
CA ALA A 304 8.70 10.11 27.41
C ALA A 304 7.38 9.36 27.66
N GLY A 305 6.94 9.37 28.92
CA GLY A 305 5.79 8.58 29.33
C GLY A 305 5.40 8.73 30.79
N ILE A 306 4.11 8.51 31.04
CA ILE A 306 3.49 8.44 32.37
C ILE A 306 2.56 7.22 32.47
N LEU A 307 2.19 6.83 33.69
CA LEU A 307 1.15 5.83 33.96
C LEU A 307 -0.02 6.44 34.72
N ARG A 308 -1.25 6.02 34.37
CA ARG A 308 -2.52 6.40 35.01
C ARG A 308 -3.43 5.17 35.03
N ASP A 309 -2.91 4.11 35.66
CA ASP A 309 -3.48 2.77 35.59
C ASP A 309 -4.74 2.66 36.46
N LYS A 310 -5.81 2.12 35.86
CA LYS A 310 -7.11 1.92 36.51
C LYS A 310 -7.93 0.92 35.70
N ALA A 311 -8.71 0.07 36.37
CA ALA A 311 -9.73 -0.72 35.68
C ALA A 311 -10.65 0.22 34.88
N PHE A 312 -10.97 -0.14 33.63
CA PHE A 312 -11.65 0.71 32.66
C PHE A 312 -12.98 1.28 33.17
N ALA A 313 -13.70 0.51 34.00
CA ALA A 313 -14.94 0.95 34.66
C ALA A 313 -14.80 2.21 35.52
N ASN A 314 -13.59 2.53 35.98
CA ASN A 314 -13.26 3.63 36.87
C ASN A 314 -12.27 4.63 36.21
N MET A 315 -12.07 4.54 34.88
CA MET A 315 -11.13 5.37 34.13
C MET A 315 -11.85 6.59 33.54
N ASP A 316 -11.66 7.75 34.18
CA ASP A 316 -12.18 9.04 33.71
C ASP A 316 -11.22 9.73 32.71
N ASP A 317 -11.63 10.89 32.19
CA ASP A 317 -10.83 11.62 31.20
C ASP A 317 -9.55 12.21 31.79
N LYS A 318 -9.52 12.46 33.12
CA LYS A 318 -8.32 12.92 33.85
C LYS A 318 -7.25 11.82 33.93
N LEU A 319 -7.65 10.55 33.83
CA LEU A 319 -6.74 9.41 33.71
C LEU A 319 -6.46 9.04 32.24
N TRP A 320 -7.41 9.28 31.33
CA TRP A 320 -7.27 8.94 29.90
C TRP A 320 -6.44 9.94 29.10
N ASP A 321 -6.84 11.21 29.08
CA ASP A 321 -6.28 12.22 28.17
C ASP A 321 -4.78 12.47 28.38
N PRO A 322 -4.25 12.63 29.61
CA PRO A 322 -2.81 12.83 29.82
C PRO A 322 -1.93 11.68 29.30
N VAL A 323 -2.46 10.45 29.29
CA VAL A 323 -1.74 9.29 28.75
C VAL A 323 -1.73 9.33 27.22
N MET A 324 -2.83 9.75 26.59
CA MET A 324 -2.89 9.94 25.14
C MET A 324 -2.02 11.11 24.67
N ASP A 325 -2.04 12.22 25.41
CA ASP A 325 -1.25 13.42 25.11
C ASP A 325 0.26 13.14 25.22
N VAL A 326 0.75 12.70 26.38
CA VAL A 326 2.20 12.47 26.57
C VAL A 326 2.73 11.41 25.61
N HIS A 327 2.06 10.26 25.49
CA HIS A 327 2.60 9.13 24.73
C HIS A 327 2.38 9.26 23.22
N LEU A 328 1.13 9.46 22.77
CA LEU A 328 0.82 9.41 21.34
C LEU A 328 0.98 10.79 20.68
N ARG A 329 0.40 11.84 21.27
CA ARG A 329 0.48 13.20 20.72
C ARG A 329 1.88 13.78 20.84
N GLY A 330 2.57 13.57 21.97
CA GLY A 330 3.96 13.97 22.18
C GLY A 330 4.92 13.30 21.18
N THR A 331 4.83 11.98 21.02
CA THR A 331 5.59 11.24 19.98
C THR A 331 5.34 11.80 18.58
N TYR A 332 4.09 12.11 18.24
CA TYR A 332 3.75 12.77 16.97
C TYR A 332 4.39 14.16 16.85
N LYS A 333 4.24 15.02 17.87
CA LYS A 333 4.69 16.41 17.88
C LYS A 333 6.20 16.54 17.73
N VAL A 334 6.98 15.83 18.55
CA VAL A 334 8.45 15.83 18.48
C VAL A 334 8.93 15.28 17.14
N THR A 335 8.36 14.17 16.66
CA THR A 335 8.74 13.59 15.36
C THR A 335 8.40 14.52 14.19
N LYS A 336 7.23 15.18 14.24
CA LYS A 336 6.78 16.12 13.20
C LYS A 336 7.67 17.36 13.14
N ALA A 337 8.13 17.88 14.28
CA ALA A 337 9.07 19.00 14.33
C ALA A 337 10.48 18.63 13.82
N ALA A 338 10.96 17.41 14.07
CA ALA A 338 12.25 16.94 13.55
C ALA A 338 12.23 16.62 12.05
N TRP A 339 11.06 16.28 11.49
CA TRP A 339 10.92 15.76 10.12
C TRP A 339 11.49 16.66 9.01
N PRO A 340 11.29 18.00 8.99
CA PRO A 340 11.86 18.87 7.95
C PRO A 340 13.40 18.84 7.93
N TYR A 341 14.04 18.75 9.09
CA TYR A 341 15.50 18.62 9.20
C TYR A 341 15.97 17.28 8.65
N PHE A 342 15.29 16.18 8.98
CA PHE A 342 15.61 14.87 8.42
C PHE A 342 15.48 14.82 6.89
N LEU A 343 14.44 15.44 6.33
CA LEU A 343 14.24 15.56 4.88
C LEU A 343 15.36 16.37 4.22
N LYS A 344 15.69 17.55 4.77
CA LYS A 344 16.77 18.42 4.27
C LYS A 344 18.13 17.72 4.29
N GLN A 345 18.41 16.94 5.34
CA GLN A 345 19.67 16.21 5.51
C GLN A 345 19.73 14.88 4.72
N LYS A 346 18.61 14.40 4.16
CA LYS A 346 18.46 13.03 3.62
C LYS A 346 18.96 11.96 4.61
N TYR A 347 18.71 12.18 5.90
CA TYR A 347 19.11 11.31 7.00
C TYR A 347 18.23 11.57 8.21
N GLY A 348 17.64 10.51 8.77
CA GLY A 348 17.01 10.57 10.09
C GLY A 348 16.80 9.18 10.69
N ARG A 349 16.88 9.06 12.00
CA ARG A 349 16.55 7.82 12.73
C ARG A 349 15.55 8.13 13.83
N VAL A 350 14.40 7.49 13.81
CA VAL A 350 13.36 7.65 14.84
C VAL A 350 13.17 6.32 15.55
N ILE A 351 13.25 6.34 16.88
CA ILE A 351 12.97 5.20 17.76
C ILE A 351 11.79 5.58 18.64
N ASN A 352 10.66 4.91 18.44
CA ASN A 352 9.42 5.14 19.19
C ASN A 352 9.20 4.05 20.23
N THR A 353 8.83 4.41 21.45
CA THR A 353 8.64 3.46 22.55
C THR A 353 7.18 3.02 22.65
N THR A 354 6.86 1.82 22.16
CA THR A 354 5.59 1.12 22.42
C THR A 354 5.67 0.33 23.74
N SER A 355 4.74 -0.59 23.98
CA SER A 355 4.76 -1.50 25.13
C SER A 355 4.12 -2.83 24.79
N THR A 356 4.48 -3.87 25.53
CA THR A 356 3.81 -5.17 25.50
C THR A 356 2.34 -5.08 25.87
N SER A 357 1.96 -4.12 26.74
CA SER A 357 0.56 -3.81 27.06
C SER A 357 -0.19 -3.20 25.88
N GLY A 358 0.51 -2.48 24.98
CA GLY A 358 -0.08 -1.97 23.74
C GLY A 358 -0.26 -3.05 22.67
N ILE A 359 0.66 -4.01 22.61
CA ILE A 359 0.66 -5.07 21.59
C ILE A 359 -0.32 -6.21 21.94
N TYR A 360 -0.57 -6.48 23.23
CA TYR A 360 -1.41 -7.62 23.64
C TYR A 360 -2.58 -7.25 24.55
N GLY A 361 -2.77 -5.97 24.85
CA GLY A 361 -3.62 -5.49 25.94
C GLY A 361 -3.14 -5.90 27.33
N ASN A 362 -3.50 -5.11 28.35
CA ASN A 362 -3.27 -5.46 29.75
C ASN A 362 -4.38 -4.91 30.66
N PHE A 363 -4.85 -5.71 31.61
CA PHE A 363 -5.94 -5.33 32.52
C PHE A 363 -5.58 -4.04 33.27
N GLY A 364 -6.50 -3.06 33.30
CA GLY A 364 -6.31 -1.81 34.01
C GLY A 364 -5.43 -0.78 33.28
N GLN A 365 -5.08 -1.02 32.01
CA GLN A 365 -4.21 -0.15 31.22
C GLN A 365 -4.86 0.26 29.88
N ALA A 366 -6.19 0.43 29.82
CA ALA A 366 -6.90 0.68 28.56
C ALA A 366 -6.40 1.94 27.81
N ASN A 367 -6.16 3.03 28.54
CA ASN A 367 -5.52 4.26 28.04
C ASN A 367 -4.11 4.02 27.50
N TYR A 368 -3.25 3.38 28.30
CA TYR A 368 -1.84 3.15 27.97
C TYR A 368 -1.67 2.15 26.82
N ALA A 369 -2.47 1.08 26.80
CA ALA A 369 -2.52 0.12 25.72
C ALA A 369 -2.95 0.77 24.40
N ALA A 370 -4.03 1.58 24.42
CA ALA A 370 -4.47 2.33 23.25
C ALA A 370 -3.37 3.28 22.73
N ALA A 371 -2.77 4.09 23.60
CA ALA A 371 -1.71 5.02 23.23
C ALA A 371 -0.48 4.30 22.65
N LYS A 372 0.03 3.26 23.33
CA LYS A 372 1.21 2.51 22.89
C LYS A 372 0.96 1.70 21.61
N CYS A 373 -0.25 1.17 21.40
CA CYS A 373 -0.61 0.52 20.14
C CYS A 373 -0.76 1.54 18.99
N GLY A 374 -1.30 2.74 19.28
CA GLY A 374 -1.36 3.84 18.32
C GLY A 374 0.03 4.29 17.82
N ILE A 375 1.04 4.28 18.70
CA ILE A 375 2.44 4.55 18.31
C ILE A 375 2.94 3.56 17.24
N LEU A 376 2.55 2.28 17.29
CA LEU A 376 2.94 1.31 16.26
C LEU A 376 2.34 1.65 14.89
N GLY A 377 1.09 2.12 14.85
CA GLY A 377 0.41 2.52 13.62
C GLY A 377 1.04 3.77 13.02
N PHE A 378 1.32 4.76 13.87
CA PHE A 378 2.08 5.97 13.52
C PHE A 378 3.45 5.64 12.92
N SER A 379 4.24 4.80 13.60
CA SER A 379 5.57 4.39 13.14
C SER A 379 5.55 3.67 11.78
N ARG A 380 4.59 2.76 11.55
CA ARG A 380 4.49 2.00 10.28
C ARG A 380 4.17 2.90 9.09
N ALA A 381 3.32 3.91 9.28
CA ALA A 381 3.04 4.90 8.25
C ALA A 381 4.27 5.78 7.96
N LEU A 382 4.93 6.32 9.00
CA LEU A 382 6.15 7.13 8.81
C LEU A 382 7.35 6.36 8.24
N ALA A 383 7.50 5.07 8.55
CA ALA A 383 8.55 4.24 7.96
C ALA A 383 8.41 4.17 6.43
N ARG A 384 7.17 4.07 5.92
CA ARG A 384 6.85 4.11 4.48
C ARG A 384 7.10 5.49 3.88
N GLU A 385 6.77 6.57 4.59
CA GLU A 385 7.00 7.95 4.11
C GLU A 385 8.49 8.35 4.08
N GLY A 386 9.26 7.92 5.08
CA GLY A 386 10.65 8.30 5.28
C GLY A 386 11.68 7.51 4.45
N ALA A 387 11.34 6.28 4.03
CA ALA A 387 12.29 5.34 3.42
C ALA A 387 13.08 5.94 2.24
N LYS A 388 12.40 6.58 1.28
CA LYS A 388 13.02 7.20 0.10
C LYS A 388 13.96 8.39 0.40
N TYR A 389 13.93 8.89 1.64
CA TYR A 389 14.78 9.98 2.12
C TYR A 389 15.87 9.50 3.09
N ASN A 390 16.09 8.17 3.21
CA ASN A 390 16.97 7.57 4.22
C ASN A 390 16.57 8.01 5.65
N ILE A 391 15.26 8.11 5.90
CA ILE A 391 14.68 8.31 7.22
C ILE A 391 14.02 7.00 7.64
N TYR A 392 14.52 6.38 8.71
CA TYR A 392 13.98 5.11 9.22
C TYR A 392 13.31 5.30 10.57
N VAL A 393 12.08 4.80 10.68
CA VAL A 393 11.27 4.87 11.90
C VAL A 393 11.05 3.46 12.41
N ASN A 394 11.49 3.21 13.64
CA ASN A 394 11.44 1.90 14.29
C ASN A 394 10.68 2.02 15.61
N THR A 395 10.00 0.94 16.02
CA THR A 395 9.30 0.90 17.31
C THR A 395 9.89 -0.18 18.20
N ILE A 396 10.05 0.12 19.48
CA ILE A 396 10.59 -0.80 20.49
C ILE A 396 9.57 -1.02 21.61
N ALA A 397 9.39 -2.28 22.00
CA ALA A 397 8.59 -2.71 23.14
C ALA A 397 9.55 -3.18 24.26
N PRO A 398 10.11 -2.26 25.07
CA PRO A 398 10.96 -2.64 26.18
C PRO A 398 10.15 -3.29 27.29
N ASN A 399 10.78 -4.23 28.00
CA ASN A 399 10.43 -4.55 29.38
C ASN A 399 11.65 -4.17 30.23
N ALA A 400 11.50 -3.61 31.44
CA ALA A 400 12.62 -3.16 32.26
C ALA A 400 12.26 -3.06 33.74
N GLY A 401 13.23 -3.20 34.62
CA GLY A 401 13.16 -2.66 35.97
C GLY A 401 13.33 -1.14 35.94
N THR A 402 12.31 -0.43 36.42
CA THR A 402 12.23 1.04 36.47
C THR A 402 11.29 1.45 37.60
N ALA A 403 11.26 2.75 37.94
CA ALA A 403 10.25 3.29 38.84
C ALA A 403 8.80 2.99 38.38
N MET A 404 8.54 2.95 37.06
CA MET A 404 7.22 2.62 36.50
C MET A 404 6.82 1.15 36.63
N THR A 405 7.79 0.23 36.69
CA THR A 405 7.53 -1.22 36.75
C THR A 405 7.67 -1.79 38.15
N ARG A 406 8.35 -1.09 39.07
CA ARG A 406 8.40 -1.40 40.51
C ARG A 406 7.00 -1.44 41.17
N THR A 407 6.01 -0.76 40.59
CA THR A 407 4.61 -0.83 41.04
C THR A 407 3.90 -2.15 40.71
N ILE A 408 4.48 -2.97 39.81
CA ILE A 408 3.89 -4.22 39.29
C ILE A 408 4.88 -5.40 39.27
N MET A 409 6.08 -5.25 39.81
CA MET A 409 7.14 -6.28 39.84
C MET A 409 7.83 -6.30 41.22
N PRO A 410 8.14 -7.49 41.78
CA PRO A 410 9.01 -7.61 42.95
C PRO A 410 10.38 -6.97 42.73
N GLU A 411 10.97 -6.41 43.79
CA GLU A 411 12.21 -5.62 43.71
C GLU A 411 13.39 -6.43 43.13
N GLU A 412 13.48 -7.73 43.44
CA GLU A 412 14.50 -8.63 42.87
C GLU A 412 14.44 -8.67 41.32
N MET A 413 13.23 -8.67 40.73
CA MET A 413 13.07 -8.58 39.27
C MET A 413 13.42 -7.19 38.76
N VAL A 414 13.10 -6.13 39.50
CA VAL A 414 13.45 -4.75 39.14
C VAL A 414 14.98 -4.59 39.07
N GLN A 415 15.72 -5.16 40.03
CA GLN A 415 17.18 -5.16 40.05
C GLN A 415 17.79 -6.06 38.96
N ALA A 416 17.19 -7.23 38.70
CA ALA A 416 17.63 -8.14 37.64
C ALA A 416 17.44 -7.55 36.23
N PHE A 417 16.35 -6.82 36.00
CA PHE A 417 16.07 -6.17 34.72
C PHE A 417 16.68 -4.75 34.60
N LYS A 418 18.02 -4.64 34.72
CA LYS A 418 18.80 -3.38 34.56
C LYS A 418 18.60 -2.67 33.20
N PRO A 419 18.15 -1.40 33.12
CA PRO A 419 17.91 -0.66 31.87
C PRO A 419 18.94 -0.82 30.74
N ASP A 420 20.21 -1.02 31.11
CA ASP A 420 21.34 -1.23 30.21
C ASP A 420 21.13 -2.37 29.19
N TYR A 421 20.39 -3.45 29.52
CA TYR A 421 20.10 -4.54 28.58
C TYR A 421 19.08 -4.20 27.45
N ILE A 422 18.67 -2.92 27.34
CA ILE A 422 17.87 -2.39 26.22
C ILE A 422 18.68 -1.37 25.40
N ALA A 423 19.63 -0.68 26.02
CA ALA A 423 20.33 0.45 25.42
C ALA A 423 21.20 0.14 24.17
N PRO A 424 21.67 -1.10 23.91
CA PRO A 424 22.35 -1.54 22.69
C PRO A 424 21.59 -1.37 21.35
N LEU A 425 20.45 -0.67 21.31
CA LEU A 425 19.62 -0.48 20.13
C LEU A 425 20.02 0.74 19.29
N GLY A 426 21.19 0.65 18.63
CA GLY A 426 21.62 1.59 17.60
C GLY A 426 22.00 0.86 16.31
N ARG A 427 21.46 1.23 15.14
CA ARG A 427 21.90 0.67 13.85
C ARG A 427 23.05 1.49 13.28
N ARG A 428 24.14 0.81 12.93
CA ARG A 428 25.22 1.29 12.04
C ARG A 428 24.66 1.80 10.70
N ALA A 429 25.20 2.90 10.20
CA ALA A 429 24.88 3.43 8.87
C ALA A 429 26.06 3.22 7.90
N ARG A 430 26.26 1.99 7.41
CA ARG A 430 26.99 1.74 6.17
C ARG A 430 26.49 0.49 5.44
N GLU A 431 26.38 0.62 4.12
CA GLU A 431 26.44 -0.42 3.08
C GLU A 431 25.97 -1.84 3.43
N ARG A 432 24.66 -1.97 3.66
CA ARG A 432 23.89 -3.01 2.96
C ARG A 432 22.61 -2.39 2.42
N GLN A 433 22.41 -2.51 1.11
CA GLN A 433 21.11 -2.37 0.48
C GLN A 433 20.23 -3.52 1.02
N ASP A 434 19.40 -3.21 2.02
CA ASP A 434 18.26 -4.07 2.36
C ASP A 434 17.08 -3.58 1.51
N PRO A 435 16.54 -4.40 0.59
CA PRO A 435 15.51 -3.94 -0.35
C PRO A 435 14.16 -3.56 0.29
N GLN A 436 13.93 -3.83 1.58
CA GLN A 436 12.58 -3.76 2.18
C GLN A 436 12.48 -2.92 3.47
N PRO A 437 12.07 -1.63 3.40
CA PRO A 437 12.09 -0.72 4.56
C PRO A 437 10.98 -0.93 5.61
N ASN A 438 10.07 -1.88 5.43
CA ASN A 438 8.84 -2.01 6.25
C ASN A 438 8.91 -3.05 7.38
N ARG A 439 10.06 -3.73 7.54
CA ARG A 439 10.14 -4.96 8.34
C ARG A 439 10.33 -4.74 9.85
N TRP A 440 9.67 -3.82 10.59
CA TRP A 440 10.05 -3.62 12.02
C TRP A 440 8.99 -3.21 13.06
N PRO A 441 8.78 -4.09 14.06
CA PRO A 441 8.75 -3.71 15.48
C PRO A 441 9.57 -4.67 16.37
N LEU A 442 10.30 -4.11 17.33
CA LEU A 442 11.19 -4.80 18.26
C LEU A 442 10.56 -5.13 19.60
N ARG A 443 11.04 -6.21 20.22
CA ARG A 443 11.24 -6.26 21.67
C ARG A 443 12.70 -6.04 22.02
N GLY A 444 12.97 -5.02 22.83
CA GLY A 444 14.26 -4.86 23.48
C GLY A 444 14.24 -5.54 24.84
N ARG A 445 14.81 -6.75 24.93
CA ARG A 445 15.59 -7.26 26.08
C ARG A 445 15.97 -8.71 25.90
N LEU A 446 17.26 -8.97 26.08
CA LEU A 446 17.87 -10.29 26.27
C LEU A 446 17.70 -11.29 25.13
N ARG A 447 16.47 -11.64 24.77
CA ARG A 447 16.08 -12.25 23.49
C ARG A 447 15.44 -11.15 22.63
N LEU A 448 16.17 -10.59 21.68
CA LEU A 448 15.58 -9.65 20.74
C LEU A 448 14.86 -10.42 19.64
N GLY A 449 13.53 -10.39 19.66
CA GLY A 449 12.68 -10.90 18.59
C GLY A 449 11.97 -9.76 17.87
N ARG A 450 12.01 -9.79 16.53
CA ARG A 450 11.08 -9.05 15.66
C ARG A 450 9.67 -9.62 15.87
N GLN A 451 8.66 -8.77 15.90
CA GLN A 451 7.28 -9.23 15.88
C GLN A 451 6.65 -8.93 14.53
N HIS A 452 6.13 -9.93 13.81
CA HIS A 452 5.18 -9.58 12.77
C HIS A 452 3.91 -9.05 13.43
N PRO A 453 3.39 -7.89 12.99
CA PRO A 453 2.12 -7.44 13.52
C PRO A 453 1.04 -8.50 13.34
N LEU A 454 1.05 -9.17 12.19
CA LEU A 454 0.07 -10.17 11.83
C LEU A 454 0.77 -11.27 11.04
N ALA A 455 0.72 -12.49 11.56
CA ALA A 455 0.44 -13.61 10.70
C ALA A 455 -1.08 -13.60 10.48
N ALA A 456 -1.49 -13.41 9.23
CA ALA A 456 -2.77 -13.95 8.79
C ALA A 456 -2.54 -15.47 8.58
N TYR A 457 -3.48 -16.34 8.29
CA TYR A 457 -4.64 -16.25 7.42
C TYR A 457 -5.29 -17.63 7.51
N ARG A 458 -6.62 -17.72 7.50
CA ARG A 458 -7.30 -18.94 7.05
C ARG A 458 -8.65 -18.56 6.46
N ARG A 459 -8.88 -18.93 5.19
CA ARG A 459 -10.11 -18.63 4.42
C ARG A 459 -11.39 -19.01 5.18
N GLY A 460 -12.28 -18.04 5.33
CA GLY A 460 -13.74 -18.19 5.45
C GLY A 460 -14.47 -17.83 4.15
N ASP A 461 -13.80 -17.98 3.00
CA ASP A 461 -14.28 -17.59 1.66
C ASP A 461 -15.66 -18.16 1.32
N VAL A 462 -16.60 -17.26 1.04
CA VAL A 462 -17.94 -17.57 0.52
C VAL A 462 -18.11 -16.94 -0.87
N PRO A 463 -18.81 -17.60 -1.82
CA PRO A 463 -19.04 -17.04 -3.15
C PRO A 463 -19.74 -15.68 -3.13
N VAL A 464 -19.26 -14.74 -3.95
CA VAL A 464 -19.71 -13.33 -3.93
C VAL A 464 -21.03 -13.08 -4.65
N ASP A 465 -21.59 -14.11 -5.28
CA ASP A 465 -22.93 -14.14 -5.86
C ASP A 465 -24.02 -14.64 -4.89
N VAL A 466 -23.65 -15.04 -3.67
CA VAL A 466 -24.56 -15.54 -2.63
C VAL A 466 -24.68 -14.53 -1.48
N VAL A 467 -25.90 -14.36 -0.95
CA VAL A 467 -26.11 -13.58 0.27
C VAL A 467 -25.54 -14.37 1.46
N VAL A 468 -24.44 -13.88 2.02
CA VAL A 468 -23.82 -14.49 3.20
C VAL A 468 -24.61 -14.06 4.43
N HIS A 469 -25.15 -15.04 5.16
CA HIS A 469 -25.75 -14.82 6.47
C HIS A 469 -24.78 -15.22 7.60
N PRO A 470 -24.93 -14.72 8.84
CA PRO A 470 -24.00 -15.03 9.93
C PRO A 470 -23.90 -16.52 10.26
N GLU A 471 -24.96 -17.29 9.98
CA GLU A 471 -24.98 -18.75 10.17
C GLU A 471 -23.96 -19.46 9.25
N ALA A 472 -23.67 -18.91 8.07
CA ALA A 472 -22.64 -19.43 7.18
C ALA A 472 -21.23 -19.14 7.72
N VAL A 473 -21.00 -17.95 8.29
CA VAL A 473 -19.73 -17.63 8.99
C VAL A 473 -19.55 -18.51 10.23
N ARG A 474 -20.63 -18.79 10.97
CA ARG A 474 -20.63 -19.72 12.11
C ARG A 474 -20.35 -21.17 11.68
N ALA A 475 -20.89 -21.62 10.54
CA ALA A 475 -20.58 -22.94 9.98
C ALA A 475 -19.08 -23.10 9.69
N GLU A 476 -18.47 -22.05 9.15
CA GLU A 476 -17.06 -21.99 8.76
C GLU A 476 -16.12 -21.61 9.92
N TRP A 477 -16.64 -21.40 11.14
CA TRP A 477 -15.88 -20.79 12.24
C TRP A 477 -14.60 -21.56 12.59
N ALA A 478 -14.71 -22.89 12.72
CA ALA A 478 -13.57 -23.78 12.96
C ALA A 478 -12.52 -23.78 11.83
N ARG A 479 -12.90 -23.36 10.62
CA ARG A 479 -11.99 -23.17 9.47
C ARG A 479 -11.34 -21.79 9.47
N ILE A 480 -12.02 -20.77 10.01
CA ILE A 480 -11.57 -19.35 10.09
C ILE A 480 -10.54 -19.11 11.21
N VAL A 481 -10.70 -19.72 12.39
CA VAL A 481 -9.93 -19.34 13.61
C VAL A 481 -8.68 -20.18 13.92
N ASN A 482 -8.39 -21.16 13.07
CA ASN A 482 -7.37 -22.20 13.23
C ASN A 482 -6.07 -21.68 12.52
N PHE A 483 -4.82 -22.15 12.78
CA PHE A 483 -3.56 -21.58 12.17
C PHE A 483 -2.41 -22.57 11.78
N ASP A 484 -2.71 -23.75 11.24
CA ASP A 484 -1.93 -25.01 11.37
C ASP A 484 -2.25 -26.03 10.24
N ASP A 485 -3.17 -25.74 9.31
CA ASP A 485 -3.54 -26.61 8.17
C ASP A 485 -2.79 -26.28 6.87
N GLY A 486 -1.67 -25.57 6.99
CA GLY A 486 -0.86 -25.11 5.86
C GLY A 486 -1.40 -23.89 5.11
N ARG A 487 -2.54 -23.29 5.50
CA ARG A 487 -3.09 -22.08 4.84
C ARG A 487 -2.62 -20.74 5.41
N ALA A 488 -1.83 -20.70 6.48
CA ALA A 488 -1.37 -19.45 7.10
C ALA A 488 -0.28 -18.75 6.26
N ASP A 489 -0.24 -17.41 6.30
CA ASP A 489 0.73 -16.57 5.60
C ASP A 489 1.20 -15.37 6.47
N GLN A 490 1.91 -14.39 5.90
CA GLN A 490 2.56 -13.31 6.65
C GLN A 490 2.44 -11.96 5.91
N PRO A 491 1.25 -11.30 5.91
CA PRO A 491 1.05 -10.04 5.19
C PRO A 491 1.82 -8.89 5.83
N ASP A 492 2.55 -8.10 5.02
CA ASP A 492 3.37 -6.96 5.45
C ASP A 492 2.88 -5.61 4.90
N ARG A 493 1.96 -5.63 3.93
CA ARG A 493 1.33 -4.46 3.27
C ARG A 493 -0.19 -4.61 3.25
N ARG A 494 -0.89 -3.46 3.16
CA ARG A 494 -2.34 -3.41 2.79
C ARG A 494 -2.67 -4.18 1.51
N ALA A 495 -1.73 -4.26 0.57
CA ALA A 495 -1.91 -4.95 -0.71
C ALA A 495 -2.06 -6.47 -0.52
N ASP A 496 -1.45 -7.05 0.51
CA ASP A 496 -1.45 -8.50 0.72
C ASP A 496 -2.84 -8.98 1.21
N GLY A 497 -3.42 -8.29 2.19
CA GLY A 497 -4.81 -8.55 2.61
C GLY A 497 -5.82 -8.26 1.50
N LEU A 498 -5.62 -7.19 0.72
CA LEU A 498 -6.48 -6.88 -0.43
C LEU A 498 -6.40 -7.96 -1.53
N LYS A 499 -5.22 -8.55 -1.78
CA LYS A 499 -5.04 -9.62 -2.78
C LYS A 499 -5.94 -10.82 -2.51
N SER A 500 -6.07 -11.24 -1.25
CA SER A 500 -6.93 -12.36 -0.86
C SER A 500 -8.42 -12.04 -1.01
N ILE A 501 -8.83 -10.81 -0.66
CA ILE A 501 -10.20 -10.32 -0.86
C ILE A 501 -10.54 -10.26 -2.36
N MET A 502 -9.63 -9.73 -3.19
CA MET A 502 -9.79 -9.69 -4.65
C MET A 502 -9.83 -11.09 -5.26
N ALA A 503 -9.01 -12.04 -4.79
CA ALA A 503 -9.05 -13.43 -5.25
C ALA A 503 -10.38 -14.13 -4.91
N ASN A 504 -11.06 -13.74 -3.82
CA ASN A 504 -12.41 -14.24 -3.55
C ASN A 504 -13.50 -13.58 -4.42
N MET A 505 -13.27 -12.42 -5.04
CA MET A 505 -14.26 -11.81 -5.94
C MET A 505 -14.51 -12.64 -7.22
N GLU A 506 -13.60 -13.56 -7.56
CA GLU A 506 -13.77 -14.52 -8.67
C GLU A 506 -14.55 -15.78 -8.23
N ASN A 507 -14.78 -15.97 -6.92
CA ASN A 507 -15.48 -17.12 -6.35
C ASN A 507 -16.99 -16.96 -6.53
N LYS A 508 -17.60 -17.77 -7.41
CA LYS A 508 -19.05 -17.80 -7.68
C LYS A 508 -19.62 -19.20 -7.49
N SER A 509 -20.85 -19.28 -7.00
CA SER A 509 -21.52 -20.49 -6.54
C SER A 509 -21.66 -21.60 -7.60
N SER A 510 -21.57 -21.25 -8.89
CA SER A 510 -21.61 -22.16 -10.02
C SER A 510 -20.32 -22.99 -10.23
N ASN A 511 -19.23 -22.72 -9.51
CA ASN A 511 -17.95 -23.43 -9.70
C ASN A 511 -17.86 -24.73 -8.89
N LYS A 512 -18.20 -25.87 -9.51
CA LYS A 512 -17.79 -27.22 -9.07
C LYS A 512 -16.43 -27.64 -9.69
N PRO A 513 -15.71 -28.63 -9.12
CA PRO A 513 -14.39 -29.05 -9.61
C PRO A 513 -14.39 -29.54 -11.06
N ARG A 514 -13.31 -29.26 -11.81
CA ARG A 514 -13.17 -29.56 -13.25
C ARG A 514 -13.23 -31.07 -13.56
N SER A 515 -13.98 -31.37 -14.64
CA SER A 515 -13.83 -32.56 -15.47
C SER A 515 -13.34 -32.14 -16.88
N PRO A 516 -12.76 -33.05 -17.70
CA PRO A 516 -12.05 -32.68 -18.94
C PRO A 516 -12.99 -32.19 -20.07
N PRO A 517 -12.45 -31.48 -21.09
CA PRO A 517 -13.25 -30.65 -21.98
C PRO A 517 -13.98 -31.46 -23.07
N ALA A 518 -15.19 -31.00 -23.41
CA ALA A 518 -15.95 -31.44 -24.58
C ALA A 518 -16.03 -30.32 -25.65
N SER A 519 -16.39 -30.73 -26.86
CA SER A 519 -16.19 -30.07 -28.16
C SER A 519 -16.90 -28.70 -28.36
N PRO A 520 -16.42 -27.86 -29.30
CA PRO A 520 -16.97 -26.52 -29.52
C PRO A 520 -18.28 -26.53 -30.34
N SER A 521 -19.15 -25.55 -30.08
CA SER A 521 -20.28 -25.17 -30.94
C SER A 521 -20.33 -23.63 -31.10
N PRO A 522 -20.99 -23.09 -32.15
CA PRO A 522 -20.40 -21.97 -32.88
C PRO A 522 -20.97 -20.57 -32.61
N THR A 523 -20.06 -19.60 -32.74
CA THR A 523 -20.21 -18.15 -33.05
C THR A 523 -21.10 -17.24 -32.17
N PRO A 524 -20.65 -15.99 -31.90
CA PRO A 524 -21.16 -15.21 -30.78
C PRO A 524 -22.36 -14.31 -31.14
N ARG A 525 -23.34 -14.22 -30.24
CA ARG A 525 -24.25 -13.06 -30.18
C ARG A 525 -23.62 -11.96 -29.32
N SER A 526 -23.55 -10.74 -29.85
CA SER A 526 -22.98 -9.57 -29.16
C SER A 526 -23.68 -9.27 -27.84
N SER A 527 -22.92 -9.03 -26.78
CA SER A 527 -23.49 -8.67 -25.47
C SER A 527 -24.24 -7.32 -25.50
N PRO A 528 -25.33 -7.15 -24.72
CA PRO A 528 -26.02 -5.86 -24.61
C PRO A 528 -25.12 -4.70 -24.14
N ALA A 529 -24.08 -4.99 -23.35
CA ALA A 529 -23.09 -4.01 -22.92
C ALA A 529 -22.23 -3.49 -24.07
N SER A 530 -21.71 -4.38 -24.94
CA SER A 530 -20.94 -3.97 -26.13
C SER A 530 -21.79 -3.14 -27.10
N THR A 531 -23.06 -3.48 -27.27
CA THR A 531 -24.01 -2.71 -28.10
C THR A 531 -24.26 -1.31 -27.54
N ARG A 532 -24.31 -1.16 -26.20
CA ARG A 532 -24.47 0.14 -25.53
C ARG A 532 -23.20 0.98 -25.66
N ALA A 533 -22.03 0.39 -25.42
CA ALA A 533 -20.74 1.06 -25.51
C ALA A 533 -20.44 1.59 -26.93
N LYS A 534 -20.75 0.84 -27.99
CA LYS A 534 -20.60 1.30 -29.38
C LYS A 534 -21.49 2.49 -29.75
N LYS A 535 -22.57 2.73 -28.99
CA LYS A 535 -23.51 3.86 -29.17
C LYS A 535 -23.21 5.06 -28.26
N ALA A 536 -22.29 4.92 -27.31
CA ALA A 536 -21.92 6.00 -26.40
C ALA A 536 -21.10 7.06 -27.14
N LYS A 537 -21.34 8.34 -26.81
CA LYS A 537 -20.63 9.49 -27.38
C LYS A 537 -19.74 10.12 -26.32
N ALA A 538 -18.50 10.43 -26.68
CA ALA A 538 -17.58 11.17 -25.82
C ALA A 538 -18.04 12.62 -25.68
N THR A 539 -17.89 13.19 -24.49
CA THR A 539 -18.07 14.62 -24.23
C THR A 539 -16.91 15.46 -24.77
N GLY A 540 -15.79 14.82 -25.09
CA GLY A 540 -14.54 15.47 -25.48
C GLY A 540 -13.64 15.73 -24.28
N THR A 541 -12.33 15.52 -24.44
CA THR A 541 -11.33 15.85 -23.41
C THR A 541 -10.25 16.74 -23.99
N GLU A 542 -9.92 17.81 -23.29
CA GLU A 542 -8.95 18.80 -23.75
C GLU A 542 -7.51 18.37 -23.49
N PHE A 543 -6.64 18.58 -24.47
CA PHE A 543 -5.20 18.39 -24.39
C PHE A 543 -4.51 19.64 -24.93
N THR A 544 -3.79 20.38 -24.09
CA THR A 544 -3.02 21.56 -24.48
C THR A 544 -1.53 21.23 -24.49
N TYR A 545 -0.82 21.64 -25.53
CA TYR A 545 0.62 21.46 -25.65
C TYR A 545 1.29 22.69 -26.25
N GLU A 546 2.57 22.84 -25.95
CA GLU A 546 3.47 23.86 -26.47
C GLU A 546 4.74 23.24 -27.07
N GLU A 547 5.64 24.07 -27.62
CA GLU A 547 6.90 23.63 -28.25
C GLU A 547 7.77 22.77 -27.33
N ARG A 548 7.71 23.03 -26.02
CA ARG A 548 8.30 22.19 -24.96
C ARG A 548 7.89 20.73 -25.08
N ASP A 549 6.61 20.47 -25.30
CA ASP A 549 6.04 19.12 -25.32
C ASP A 549 6.35 18.39 -26.62
N VAL A 550 6.44 19.15 -27.74
CA VAL A 550 6.95 18.65 -29.02
C VAL A 550 8.43 18.23 -28.89
N SER A 551 9.28 19.09 -28.32
CA SER A 551 10.69 18.78 -28.06
C SER A 551 10.86 17.62 -27.07
N LEU A 552 10.05 17.56 -26.01
CA LEU A 552 10.04 16.46 -25.03
C LEU A 552 9.65 15.13 -25.69
N TYR A 553 8.61 15.10 -26.53
CA TYR A 553 8.23 13.93 -27.30
C TYR A 553 9.36 13.49 -28.25
N ASN A 554 9.93 14.43 -29.00
CA ASN A 554 11.01 14.16 -29.95
C ASN A 554 12.25 13.57 -29.25
N LEU A 555 12.63 14.09 -28.07
CA LEU A 555 13.64 13.48 -27.18
C LEU A 555 13.22 12.10 -26.68
N GLY A 556 11.95 11.94 -26.27
CA GLY A 556 11.35 10.68 -25.85
C GLY A 556 11.42 9.58 -26.91
N ILE A 557 11.33 9.95 -28.20
CA ILE A 557 11.56 9.04 -29.35
C ILE A 557 12.99 9.13 -29.90
N GLY A 558 13.95 9.49 -29.05
CA GLY A 558 15.39 9.38 -29.27
C GLY A 558 15.98 10.38 -30.26
N ALA A 559 15.43 11.60 -30.39
CA ALA A 559 16.13 12.68 -31.08
C ALA A 559 17.41 13.02 -30.30
N LEU A 560 18.53 13.18 -31.00
CA LEU A 560 19.82 13.41 -30.35
C LEU A 560 20.05 14.91 -30.12
N ARG A 561 20.89 15.27 -29.14
CA ARG A 561 21.31 16.67 -28.88
C ARG A 561 21.91 17.40 -30.09
N THR A 562 22.35 16.65 -31.10
CA THR A 562 22.94 17.15 -32.35
C THR A 562 21.91 17.38 -33.45
N GLU A 563 20.68 16.90 -33.25
CA GLU A 563 19.57 17.00 -34.19
C GLU A 563 18.69 18.21 -33.81
N LEU A 564 19.34 19.38 -33.70
CA LEU A 564 18.74 20.63 -33.21
C LEU A 564 17.34 20.96 -33.77
N PRO A 565 17.05 20.75 -35.08
CA PRO A 565 15.71 20.98 -35.62
C PRO A 565 14.58 20.25 -34.89
N TYR A 566 14.84 19.15 -34.18
CA TYR A 566 13.82 18.36 -33.48
C TYR A 566 13.64 18.71 -32.00
N ILE A 567 14.52 19.54 -31.43
CA ILE A 567 14.62 19.72 -29.96
C ILE A 567 14.86 21.16 -29.52
N PHE A 568 15.04 22.09 -30.46
CA PHE A 568 15.30 23.50 -30.20
C PHE A 568 14.21 24.35 -30.86
N GLU A 569 13.43 25.02 -30.02
CA GLU A 569 12.36 25.95 -30.38
C GLU A 569 12.84 27.14 -31.22
N GLY A 570 14.08 27.60 -31.02
CA GLY A 570 14.71 28.63 -31.85
C GLY A 570 15.26 28.12 -33.20
N SER A 571 15.04 26.84 -33.55
CA SER A 571 15.28 26.38 -34.92
C SER A 571 14.10 26.77 -35.81
N HIS A 572 14.38 27.16 -37.06
CA HIS A 572 13.43 27.88 -37.91
C HIS A 572 12.08 27.17 -38.14
N ASP A 573 12.03 25.83 -38.00
CA ASP A 573 10.83 25.00 -38.20
C ASP A 573 10.87 23.74 -37.31
N LEU A 574 10.66 23.87 -35.98
CA LEU A 574 10.56 22.72 -35.05
C LEU A 574 9.41 21.79 -35.47
N PRO A 575 9.64 20.54 -35.95
CA PRO A 575 8.57 19.71 -36.44
C PRO A 575 7.93 18.93 -35.30
N ALA A 576 6.63 19.17 -35.12
CA ALA A 576 5.75 18.18 -34.51
C ALA A 576 5.69 16.96 -35.42
N LEU A 577 6.52 15.95 -35.12
CA LEU A 577 6.62 14.73 -35.92
C LEU A 577 5.25 14.05 -36.03
N PRO A 578 4.85 13.49 -37.20
CA PRO A 578 3.52 12.91 -37.38
C PRO A 578 3.07 11.95 -36.27
N THR A 579 3.99 11.13 -35.75
CA THR A 579 3.69 10.17 -34.67
C THR A 579 3.32 10.81 -33.32
N PHE A 580 3.51 12.13 -33.14
CA PHE A 580 2.98 12.88 -31.99
C PHE A 580 1.45 12.78 -31.87
N GLY A 581 0.74 12.54 -32.98
CA GLY A 581 -0.72 12.38 -32.99
C GLY A 581 -1.28 11.24 -32.14
N VAL A 582 -0.45 10.33 -31.62
CA VAL A 582 -0.85 9.31 -30.62
C VAL A 582 -0.88 9.84 -29.18
N ILE A 583 -0.35 11.04 -28.94
CA ILE A 583 -0.21 11.61 -27.60
C ILE A 583 -1.54 12.14 -27.02
N PRO A 584 -2.31 13.00 -27.70
CA PRO A 584 -3.55 13.56 -27.14
C PRO A 584 -4.57 12.53 -26.62
N PRO A 585 -4.76 11.36 -27.29
CA PRO A 585 -5.65 10.31 -26.78
C PRO A 585 -5.31 9.73 -25.41
N PHE A 586 -4.08 9.84 -24.89
CA PHE A 586 -3.72 9.28 -23.58
C PHE A 586 -4.45 9.94 -22.41
N SER A 587 -4.79 11.23 -22.53
CA SER A 587 -5.59 11.95 -21.52
C SER A 587 -7.09 11.84 -21.75
N ALA A 588 -7.54 11.20 -22.83
CA ALA A 588 -8.93 11.27 -23.27
C ALA A 588 -9.85 10.30 -22.51
N GLU A 589 -10.96 10.83 -21.98
CA GLU A 589 -11.96 10.05 -21.26
C GLU A 589 -12.84 9.27 -22.25
N ALA A 590 -12.79 7.93 -22.18
CA ALA A 590 -13.60 7.07 -23.02
C ALA A 590 -15.05 7.01 -22.50
N PRO A 591 -16.09 7.13 -23.36
CA PRO A 591 -17.49 7.08 -22.97
C PRO A 591 -17.99 5.64 -22.70
N PHE A 592 -17.09 4.70 -22.49
CA PHE A 592 -17.36 3.28 -22.29
C PHE A 592 -16.28 2.64 -21.40
N ASP A 593 -16.68 1.69 -20.56
CA ASP A 593 -15.74 0.93 -19.73
C ASP A 593 -15.40 -0.42 -20.37
N ILE A 594 -14.10 -0.72 -20.48
CA ILE A 594 -13.57 -1.97 -21.01
C ILE A 594 -13.92 -3.15 -20.08
N SER A 595 -14.03 -2.94 -18.75
CA SER A 595 -14.47 -3.98 -17.81
C SER A 595 -15.90 -4.45 -18.07
N ALA A 596 -16.79 -3.50 -18.38
CA ALA A 596 -18.20 -3.76 -18.66
C ALA A 596 -18.43 -4.40 -20.03
N ILE A 597 -17.47 -4.27 -20.94
CA ILE A 597 -17.48 -4.86 -22.28
C ILE A 597 -16.87 -6.26 -22.28
N VAL A 598 -15.75 -6.45 -21.58
CA VAL A 598 -14.95 -7.68 -21.57
C VAL A 598 -14.91 -8.28 -20.15
N PRO A 599 -15.61 -9.40 -19.90
CA PRO A 599 -15.54 -10.10 -18.63
C PRO A 599 -14.11 -10.48 -18.26
N ASN A 600 -13.77 -10.39 -16.98
CA ASN A 600 -12.44 -10.70 -16.43
C ASN A 600 -11.29 -9.84 -17.02
N PHE A 601 -11.59 -8.62 -17.49
CA PHE A 601 -10.57 -7.67 -17.93
C PHE A 601 -9.56 -7.38 -16.82
N ASN A 602 -8.30 -7.73 -17.07
CA ASN A 602 -7.15 -7.35 -16.25
C ASN A 602 -6.27 -6.38 -17.04
N PRO A 603 -6.09 -5.11 -16.61
CA PRO A 603 -5.27 -4.13 -17.33
C PRO A 603 -3.78 -4.52 -17.39
N MET A 604 -3.29 -5.36 -16.48
CA MET A 604 -1.91 -5.90 -16.55
C MET A 604 -1.72 -6.94 -17.68
N MET A 605 -2.82 -7.49 -18.20
CA MET A 605 -2.83 -8.42 -19.34
C MET A 605 -3.20 -7.72 -20.66
N LEU A 606 -3.36 -6.40 -20.65
CA LEU A 606 -3.61 -5.58 -21.82
C LEU A 606 -2.31 -5.40 -22.60
N LEU A 607 -2.29 -5.94 -23.82
CA LEU A 607 -1.19 -5.73 -24.76
C LEU A 607 -1.68 -4.86 -25.92
N HIS A 608 -0.99 -3.75 -26.16
CA HIS A 608 -1.20 -2.94 -27.36
C HIS A 608 -0.76 -3.78 -28.58
N GLY A 609 -1.71 -4.14 -29.45
CA GLY A 609 -1.52 -5.10 -30.54
C GLY A 609 -1.28 -4.45 -31.91
N GLU A 610 -2.11 -3.48 -32.28
CA GLU A 610 -1.94 -2.67 -33.51
C GLU A 610 -2.27 -1.20 -33.22
N GLN A 611 -1.57 -0.29 -33.91
CA GLN A 611 -1.86 1.13 -33.94
C GLN A 611 -2.01 1.59 -35.39
N TYR A 612 -3.03 2.39 -35.66
CA TYR A 612 -3.16 3.24 -36.84
C TYR A 612 -3.25 4.70 -36.39
N LEU A 613 -2.57 5.58 -37.10
CA LEU A 613 -2.69 7.02 -36.95
C LEU A 613 -2.79 7.65 -38.34
N GLU A 614 -3.74 8.55 -38.49
CA GLU A 614 -3.95 9.42 -39.64
C GLU A 614 -3.83 10.88 -39.21
N ILE A 615 -3.08 11.67 -39.98
CA ILE A 615 -2.89 13.10 -39.80
C ILE A 615 -3.82 13.82 -40.77
N ARG A 616 -4.80 14.55 -40.24
CA ARG A 616 -5.85 15.22 -41.02
C ARG A 616 -5.59 16.71 -41.24
N GLN A 617 -4.67 17.29 -40.48
CA GLN A 617 -4.19 18.66 -40.66
C GLN A 617 -2.67 18.71 -40.79
N PHE A 618 -2.18 19.33 -41.88
CA PHE A 618 -0.77 19.64 -42.10
C PHE A 618 -0.57 21.14 -42.40
N PRO A 619 0.54 21.76 -41.93
CA PRO A 619 1.46 21.23 -40.93
C PRO A 619 0.76 21.00 -39.58
N ILE A 620 1.30 20.09 -38.77
CA ILE A 620 0.86 19.91 -37.38
C ILE A 620 1.36 21.15 -36.61
N PRO A 621 0.50 21.89 -35.90
CA PRO A 621 0.94 23.07 -35.15
C PRO A 621 1.90 22.67 -34.01
N THR A 622 2.84 23.54 -33.67
CA THR A 622 3.80 23.31 -32.56
C THR A 622 3.20 23.61 -31.19
N SER A 623 2.09 24.35 -31.14
CA SER A 623 1.26 24.56 -29.97
C SER A 623 -0.22 24.59 -30.36
N ALA A 624 -1.08 23.94 -29.57
CA ALA A 624 -2.53 24.00 -29.74
C ALA A 624 -3.26 23.51 -28.47
N THR A 625 -4.54 23.85 -28.37
CA THR A 625 -5.49 23.12 -27.52
C THR A 625 -6.34 22.23 -28.41
N LEU A 626 -6.22 20.93 -28.21
CA LEU A 626 -6.97 19.90 -28.94
C LEU A 626 -8.10 19.34 -28.07
N VAL A 627 -9.10 18.74 -28.71
CA VAL A 627 -10.17 17.99 -28.04
C VAL A 627 -10.29 16.60 -28.65
N SER A 628 -10.09 15.55 -27.85
CA SER A 628 -10.15 14.15 -28.29
C SER A 628 -11.50 13.51 -27.93
N TYR A 629 -12.06 12.74 -28.88
CA TYR A 629 -13.35 12.05 -28.77
C TYR A 629 -13.17 10.54 -29.01
N PRO A 630 -12.98 9.73 -27.95
CA PRO A 630 -12.83 8.27 -28.09
C PRO A 630 -14.16 7.57 -28.42
N GLN A 631 -14.11 6.52 -29.24
CA GLN A 631 -15.26 5.68 -29.58
C GLN A 631 -14.86 4.19 -29.65
N LEU A 632 -15.74 3.31 -29.16
CA LEU A 632 -15.60 1.87 -29.34
C LEU A 632 -16.09 1.46 -30.73
N ILE A 633 -15.21 0.85 -31.53
CA ILE A 633 -15.53 0.39 -32.88
C ILE A 633 -15.92 -1.09 -32.85
N GLU A 634 -15.08 -1.93 -32.26
CA GLU A 634 -15.24 -3.39 -32.32
C GLU A 634 -14.79 -4.09 -31.05
N VAL A 635 -15.43 -5.22 -30.77
CA VAL A 635 -15.09 -6.15 -29.71
C VAL A 635 -15.24 -7.54 -30.33
N VAL A 636 -14.15 -8.27 -30.41
CA VAL A 636 -14.10 -9.63 -30.97
C VAL A 636 -13.62 -10.56 -29.88
N ASP A 637 -14.51 -11.43 -29.42
CA ASP A 637 -14.13 -12.59 -28.61
C ASP A 637 -13.45 -13.62 -29.52
N LYS A 638 -12.17 -13.92 -29.27
CA LYS A 638 -11.40 -14.93 -30.03
C LYS A 638 -11.28 -16.26 -29.29
N GLY A 639 -12.12 -16.48 -28.28
CA GLY A 639 -11.91 -17.50 -27.27
C GLY A 639 -10.72 -17.11 -26.40
N SER A 640 -9.47 -17.21 -26.91
CA SER A 640 -8.19 -17.14 -26.13
C SER A 640 -7.77 -15.75 -25.67
N ALA A 641 -8.46 -14.75 -26.16
CA ALA A 641 -8.34 -13.36 -25.77
C ALA A 641 -9.56 -12.61 -26.30
N ALA A 642 -9.92 -11.51 -25.64
CA ALA A 642 -10.72 -10.49 -26.29
C ALA A 642 -9.80 -9.56 -27.10
N VAL A 643 -10.27 -9.14 -28.26
CA VAL A 643 -9.66 -8.08 -29.07
C VAL A 643 -10.62 -6.90 -29.06
N LEU A 644 -10.17 -5.76 -28.57
CA LEU A 644 -10.95 -4.53 -28.55
C LEU A 644 -10.32 -3.51 -29.50
N LYS A 645 -11.12 -3.01 -30.44
CA LYS A 645 -10.76 -1.92 -31.36
C LYS A 645 -11.49 -0.65 -30.92
N SER A 646 -10.74 0.38 -30.59
CA SER A 646 -11.25 1.74 -30.37
C SER A 646 -10.63 2.70 -31.38
N ALA A 647 -11.36 3.79 -31.64
CA ALA A 647 -10.89 4.92 -32.42
C ALA A 647 -10.93 6.19 -31.58
N THR A 648 -10.21 7.23 -32.00
CA THR A 648 -10.26 8.55 -31.37
C THR A 648 -10.02 9.63 -32.41
N THR A 649 -11.03 10.43 -32.70
CA THR A 649 -10.90 11.66 -33.49
C THR A 649 -10.46 12.79 -32.57
N THR A 650 -9.45 13.55 -32.97
CA THR A 650 -8.93 14.69 -32.22
C THR A 650 -9.01 15.93 -33.09
N VAL A 651 -9.69 16.96 -32.60
CA VAL A 651 -9.93 18.22 -33.31
C VAL A 651 -9.18 19.37 -32.63
N ASP A 652 -8.89 20.43 -33.38
CA ASP A 652 -8.42 21.69 -32.84
C ASP A 652 -9.58 22.45 -32.18
N LYS A 653 -9.41 22.92 -30.94
CA LYS A 653 -10.46 23.56 -30.14
C LYS A 653 -10.91 24.92 -30.72
N ALA A 654 -9.99 25.65 -31.34
CA ALA A 654 -10.27 27.01 -31.84
C ALA A 654 -11.01 26.99 -33.19
N THR A 655 -10.73 26.01 -34.04
CA THR A 655 -11.24 25.91 -35.42
C THR A 655 -12.26 24.79 -35.63
N GLY A 656 -12.34 23.81 -34.70
CA GLY A 656 -13.18 22.63 -34.81
C GLY A 656 -12.75 21.61 -35.88
N LYS A 657 -11.57 21.78 -36.49
CA LYS A 657 -11.07 20.92 -37.57
C LYS A 657 -10.40 19.65 -37.03
N ASP A 658 -10.60 18.53 -37.71
CA ASP A 658 -9.89 17.28 -37.46
C ASP A 658 -8.36 17.46 -37.64
N VAL A 659 -7.59 17.16 -36.59
CA VAL A 659 -6.12 17.18 -36.60
C VAL A 659 -5.57 15.76 -36.70
N PHE A 660 -6.09 14.83 -35.89
CA PHE A 660 -5.66 13.43 -35.87
C PHE A 660 -6.85 12.47 -35.81
N TYR A 661 -6.71 11.31 -36.44
CA TYR A 661 -7.57 10.15 -36.22
C TYR A 661 -6.72 8.93 -35.86
N ASN A 662 -6.98 8.35 -34.69
CA ASN A 662 -6.28 7.18 -34.18
C ASN A 662 -7.21 5.97 -34.22
N GLU A 663 -6.67 4.78 -34.52
CA GLU A 663 -7.29 3.50 -34.14
C GLU A 663 -6.27 2.65 -33.38
N GLN A 664 -6.68 2.07 -32.27
CA GLN A 664 -5.87 1.12 -31.51
C GLN A 664 -6.60 -0.21 -31.36
N ILE A 665 -5.83 -1.30 -31.42
CA ILE A 665 -6.31 -2.65 -31.16
C ILE A 665 -5.55 -3.20 -29.96
N VAL A 666 -6.27 -3.49 -28.87
CA VAL A 666 -5.70 -4.10 -27.66
C VAL A 666 -6.12 -5.57 -27.55
N LEU A 667 -5.18 -6.40 -27.09
CA LEU A 667 -5.35 -7.84 -26.87
C LEU A 667 -5.37 -8.14 -25.38
N LEU A 668 -6.39 -8.84 -24.91
CA LEU A 668 -6.62 -9.15 -23.50
C LEU A 668 -6.45 -10.66 -23.26
N ARG A 669 -5.27 -11.09 -22.79
CA ARG A 669 -4.94 -12.52 -22.59
C ARG A 669 -5.66 -13.09 -21.35
N GLY A 670 -6.41 -14.19 -21.47
CA GLY A 670 -6.88 -14.96 -20.29
C GLY A 670 -8.18 -15.77 -20.41
N ALA A 671 -9.14 -15.38 -21.26
CA ALA A 671 -10.25 -16.26 -21.69
C ALA A 671 -9.74 -17.24 -22.78
N GLY A 672 -10.36 -18.39 -23.14
CA GLY A 672 -9.71 -19.52 -23.89
C GLY A 672 -10.19 -19.97 -25.32
N GLY A 673 -9.24 -20.06 -26.27
CA GLY A 673 -9.14 -20.76 -27.58
C GLY A 673 -10.11 -20.48 -28.77
N CYS A 674 -9.72 -20.31 -30.06
CA CYS A 674 -8.44 -20.01 -30.73
C CYS A 674 -8.62 -19.87 -32.29
N GLY A 675 -7.68 -19.26 -33.05
CA GLY A 675 -7.64 -19.33 -34.55
C GLY A 675 -7.00 -18.13 -35.30
N GLY A 676 -5.81 -18.31 -35.89
CA GLY A 676 -5.15 -17.30 -36.73
C GLY A 676 -4.49 -17.90 -37.97
N ASN A 677 -4.81 -17.37 -39.16
CA ASN A 677 -4.22 -17.83 -40.42
C ASN A 677 -2.72 -17.46 -40.52
N PRO A 678 -1.91 -18.24 -41.28
CA PRO A 678 -0.47 -18.08 -41.29
C PRO A 678 0.01 -16.96 -42.22
N LYS A 679 1.18 -16.40 -41.87
CA LYS A 679 2.14 -15.68 -42.74
C LYS A 679 1.63 -14.42 -43.47
N ALA A 680 2.11 -13.27 -43.04
CA ALA A 680 2.68 -12.32 -44.00
C ALA A 680 4.05 -12.89 -44.43
N GLY A 681 4.29 -13.07 -45.73
CA GLY A 681 5.53 -13.66 -46.22
C GLY A 681 6.74 -12.74 -46.08
N ASP A 682 7.91 -13.30 -45.78
CA ASP A 682 9.18 -12.61 -45.94
C ASP A 682 9.31 -12.14 -47.39
N ARG A 683 9.49 -10.84 -47.59
CA ARG A 683 9.76 -10.28 -48.93
C ARG A 683 11.25 -10.47 -49.22
N ALA A 684 11.56 -11.40 -50.12
CA ALA A 684 12.92 -11.67 -50.60
C ALA A 684 13.46 -10.57 -51.56
N ARG A 685 13.29 -9.30 -51.20
CA ARG A 685 13.84 -8.12 -51.89
C ARG A 685 14.67 -7.31 -50.89
N ALA A 686 15.84 -6.85 -51.32
CA ALA A 686 16.68 -5.95 -50.54
C ALA A 686 15.91 -4.71 -50.06
N THR A 687 16.23 -4.24 -48.85
CA THR A 687 15.66 -3.02 -48.26
C THR A 687 16.08 -1.79 -49.03
N ASP A 688 15.12 -0.93 -49.39
CA ASP A 688 15.41 0.36 -50.04
C ASP A 688 15.95 1.40 -49.05
N GLY A 689 15.75 1.19 -47.73
CA GLY A 689 16.39 1.99 -46.67
C GLY A 689 16.51 1.24 -45.34
N VAL A 690 17.57 1.51 -44.57
CA VAL A 690 17.79 0.92 -43.23
C VAL A 690 18.31 1.98 -42.27
N VAL A 691 17.58 2.22 -41.17
CA VAL A 691 17.98 3.14 -40.10
C VAL A 691 18.21 2.38 -38.80
N LYS A 692 19.31 2.67 -38.11
CA LYS A 692 19.66 2.09 -36.81
C LYS A 692 19.55 3.17 -35.74
N ALA A 693 18.78 2.90 -34.68
CA ALA A 693 18.59 3.81 -33.55
C ALA A 693 18.89 3.05 -32.25
N LYS A 694 19.94 3.44 -31.54
CA LYS A 694 20.22 2.92 -30.19
C LYS A 694 19.38 3.71 -29.18
N THR A 695 18.59 3.02 -28.38
CA THR A 695 17.84 3.63 -27.26
C THR A 695 18.76 3.82 -26.06
N THR A 696 18.45 4.77 -25.18
CA THR A 696 19.14 4.88 -23.86
C THR A 696 18.44 4.03 -22.81
N GLU A 697 19.05 3.85 -21.63
CA GLU A 697 18.42 3.16 -20.51
C GLU A 697 17.23 3.98 -19.94
N GLU A 698 17.34 5.31 -19.99
CA GLU A 698 16.33 6.27 -19.57
C GLU A 698 15.22 6.49 -20.60
N GLN A 699 15.30 5.89 -21.80
CA GLN A 699 14.39 6.20 -22.93
C GLN A 699 12.91 6.07 -22.55
N ALA A 700 12.55 5.04 -21.78
CA ALA A 700 11.19 4.84 -21.27
C ALA A 700 10.81 5.88 -20.20
N ALA A 701 11.75 6.29 -19.35
CA ALA A 701 11.55 7.29 -18.32
C ALA A 701 11.38 8.72 -18.88
N VAL A 702 11.98 9.01 -20.04
CA VAL A 702 11.76 10.26 -20.80
C VAL A 702 10.44 10.18 -21.58
N TYR A 703 10.22 9.12 -22.37
CA TYR A 703 9.04 9.02 -23.25
C TYR A 703 7.72 9.15 -22.50
N ARG A 704 7.59 8.50 -21.32
CA ARG A 704 6.37 8.55 -20.49
C ARG A 704 5.92 9.95 -20.09
N LEU A 705 6.84 10.93 -20.04
CA LEU A 705 6.50 12.32 -19.73
C LEU A 705 5.66 12.98 -20.83
N SER A 706 5.61 12.38 -22.02
CA SER A 706 4.72 12.79 -23.11
C SER A 706 3.25 12.42 -22.85
N GLY A 707 2.94 11.48 -21.94
CA GLY A 707 1.54 11.13 -21.58
C GLY A 707 1.30 9.71 -21.10
N ASP A 708 2.10 8.72 -21.53
CA ASP A 708 1.91 7.31 -21.10
C ASP A 708 2.62 7.01 -19.78
N TYR A 709 1.93 7.29 -18.68
CA TYR A 709 2.46 7.16 -17.33
C TYR A 709 2.50 5.72 -16.78
N ASN A 710 2.14 4.69 -17.56
CA ASN A 710 2.03 3.29 -17.11
C ASN A 710 3.30 2.80 -16.37
N PRO A 711 3.19 2.31 -15.11
CA PRO A 711 4.35 1.88 -14.31
C PRO A 711 5.16 0.73 -14.92
N LEU A 712 4.57 -0.07 -15.82
CA LEU A 712 5.20 -1.17 -16.56
C LEU A 712 6.56 -0.79 -17.19
N HIS A 713 6.71 0.49 -17.55
CA HIS A 713 7.85 1.00 -18.30
C HIS A 713 8.96 1.61 -17.43
N VAL A 714 8.79 1.67 -16.10
CA VAL A 714 9.79 2.23 -15.16
C VAL A 714 9.90 1.53 -13.81
N ASP A 715 8.89 0.79 -13.36
CA ASP A 715 8.86 0.12 -12.06
C ASP A 715 9.17 -1.39 -12.24
N PRO A 716 10.31 -1.91 -11.73
CA PRO A 716 10.65 -3.32 -11.84
C PRO A 716 9.69 -4.26 -11.11
N GLU A 717 9.09 -3.85 -9.99
CA GLU A 717 8.10 -4.68 -9.28
C GLU A 717 6.85 -4.82 -10.16
N PHE A 718 6.40 -3.73 -10.79
CA PHE A 718 5.24 -3.73 -11.69
C PHE A 718 5.51 -4.48 -13.01
N ALA A 719 6.71 -4.34 -13.59
CA ALA A 719 7.13 -5.09 -14.77
C ALA A 719 7.14 -6.61 -14.51
N ALA A 720 7.61 -7.03 -13.33
CA ALA A 720 7.58 -8.42 -12.90
C ALA A 720 6.15 -8.96 -12.76
N MET A 721 5.20 -8.17 -12.25
CA MET A 721 3.77 -8.57 -12.22
C MET A 721 3.18 -8.79 -13.63
N GLY A 722 3.61 -7.99 -14.61
CA GLY A 722 3.25 -8.17 -16.03
C GLY A 722 3.94 -9.36 -16.73
N GLY A 723 4.81 -10.09 -16.04
CA GLY A 723 5.58 -11.22 -16.59
C GLY A 723 6.85 -10.82 -17.36
N PHE A 724 7.30 -9.57 -17.22
CA PHE A 724 8.56 -9.10 -17.80
C PHE A 724 9.69 -9.15 -16.76
N LYS A 725 10.91 -9.47 -17.19
CA LYS A 725 12.07 -9.57 -16.27
C LYS A 725 12.57 -8.22 -15.77
N GLU A 726 12.24 -7.16 -16.50
CA GLU A 726 12.70 -5.79 -16.35
C GLU A 726 11.68 -4.84 -17.02
N PRO A 727 11.65 -3.55 -16.68
CA PRO A 727 10.80 -2.59 -17.38
C PRO A 727 11.11 -2.52 -18.88
N ILE A 728 10.06 -2.63 -19.70
CA ILE A 728 10.18 -2.60 -21.17
C ILE A 728 9.93 -1.20 -21.71
N LEU A 729 10.42 -0.91 -22.91
CA LEU A 729 10.11 0.33 -23.64
C LEU A 729 8.65 0.31 -24.13
N HIS A 730 7.98 1.47 -24.10
CA HIS A 730 6.62 1.62 -24.61
C HIS A 730 6.51 1.21 -26.08
N GLY A 731 5.43 0.52 -26.46
CA GLY A 731 5.14 0.22 -27.87
C GLY A 731 5.14 1.49 -28.73
N LEU A 732 4.43 2.52 -28.26
CA LEU A 732 4.32 3.80 -28.96
C LEU A 732 5.61 4.63 -28.98
N CYS A 733 6.58 4.33 -28.10
CA CYS A 733 7.93 4.91 -28.19
C CYS A 733 8.70 4.35 -29.39
N PHE A 734 8.78 3.02 -29.55
CA PHE A 734 9.52 2.44 -30.68
C PHE A 734 8.77 2.54 -32.02
N PHE A 735 7.44 2.69 -31.99
CA PHE A 735 6.64 3.23 -33.10
C PHE A 735 7.10 4.63 -33.50
N GLY A 736 7.25 5.57 -32.54
CA GLY A 736 7.74 6.91 -32.83
C GLY A 736 9.17 6.94 -33.35
N ILE A 737 10.07 6.11 -32.82
CA ILE A 737 11.43 5.94 -33.33
C ILE A 737 11.43 5.48 -34.80
N ALA A 738 10.58 4.51 -35.15
CA ALA A 738 10.43 4.04 -36.52
C ALA A 738 9.77 5.09 -37.44
N GLY A 739 8.74 5.79 -36.96
CA GLY A 739 8.09 6.89 -37.67
C GLY A 739 9.06 8.04 -37.98
N LYS A 740 9.92 8.41 -37.03
CA LYS A 740 11.00 9.39 -37.24
C LYS A 740 12.03 8.90 -38.26
N ALA A 741 12.37 7.61 -38.28
CA ALA A 741 13.27 7.04 -39.28
C ALA A 741 12.67 7.17 -40.69
N VAL A 742 11.39 6.81 -40.84
CA VAL A 742 10.64 6.98 -42.10
C VAL A 742 10.56 8.46 -42.50
N TYR A 743 10.22 9.35 -41.56
CA TYR A 743 10.14 10.80 -41.80
C TYR A 743 11.46 11.39 -42.30
N LYS A 744 12.58 11.01 -41.68
CA LYS A 744 13.92 11.45 -42.10
C LYS A 744 14.36 10.89 -43.45
N THR A 745 13.88 9.72 -43.86
CA THR A 745 14.27 9.08 -45.13
C THR A 745 13.36 9.46 -46.29
N TYR A 746 12.06 9.70 -46.05
CA TYR A 746 11.05 9.85 -47.12
C TYR A 746 10.13 11.08 -46.96
N GLY A 747 10.26 11.87 -45.89
CA GLY A 747 9.45 13.06 -45.63
C GLY A 747 8.16 12.79 -44.85
N ALA A 748 7.26 13.78 -44.85
CA ALA A 748 5.97 13.70 -44.16
C ALA A 748 5.08 12.57 -44.70
N PHE A 749 4.19 12.06 -43.86
CA PHE A 749 3.27 10.97 -44.20
C PHE A 749 1.87 11.18 -43.61
N LYS A 750 0.83 10.89 -44.40
CA LYS A 750 -0.60 11.07 -44.03
C LYS A 750 -1.03 10.09 -42.97
N ASN A 751 -0.51 8.87 -43.03
CA ASN A 751 -0.89 7.82 -42.11
C ASN A 751 0.26 6.86 -41.83
N ILE A 752 0.15 6.15 -40.72
CA ILE A 752 1.06 5.09 -40.29
C ILE A 752 0.23 3.98 -39.64
N LYS A 753 0.45 2.74 -40.08
CA LYS A 753 -0.09 1.53 -39.45
C LYS A 753 1.04 0.62 -39.01
N VAL A 754 0.94 0.06 -37.80
CA VAL A 754 1.87 -0.97 -37.30
C VAL A 754 1.14 -2.09 -36.57
N ARG A 755 1.78 -3.26 -36.51
CA ARG A 755 1.50 -4.30 -35.51
C ARG A 755 2.70 -4.45 -34.58
N PHE A 756 2.44 -4.42 -33.28
CA PHE A 756 3.45 -4.72 -32.25
C PHE A 756 3.71 -6.22 -32.22
N ALA A 757 4.96 -6.61 -32.51
CA ALA A 757 5.36 -8.00 -32.73
C ALA A 757 6.23 -8.57 -31.59
N GLY A 758 6.79 -7.70 -30.76
CA GLY A 758 7.67 -8.08 -29.65
C GLY A 758 7.94 -6.90 -28.72
N THR A 759 8.72 -7.16 -27.67
CA THR A 759 9.15 -6.18 -26.67
C THR A 759 10.57 -5.70 -26.93
N VAL A 760 10.87 -4.50 -26.44
CA VAL A 760 12.20 -3.86 -26.51
C VAL A 760 12.61 -3.49 -25.09
N THR A 761 13.81 -3.85 -24.66
CA THR A 761 14.39 -3.35 -23.41
C THR A 761 15.08 -2.00 -23.69
N PRO A 762 14.94 -0.97 -22.84
CA PRO A 762 15.75 0.25 -22.93
C PRO A 762 17.26 -0.06 -23.02
N GLY A 763 18.01 0.71 -23.80
CA GLY A 763 19.42 0.45 -24.12
C GLY A 763 19.67 -0.39 -25.39
N GLN A 764 18.66 -1.13 -25.88
CA GLN A 764 18.76 -1.94 -27.10
C GLN A 764 18.75 -1.09 -28.39
N THR A 765 19.24 -1.68 -29.49
CA THR A 765 19.31 -1.04 -30.80
C THR A 765 18.17 -1.50 -31.71
N LEU A 766 17.36 -0.56 -32.15
CA LEU A 766 16.32 -0.79 -33.14
C LEU A 766 16.90 -0.65 -34.55
N VAL A 767 16.52 -1.56 -35.44
CA VAL A 767 16.85 -1.56 -36.87
C VAL A 767 15.54 -1.49 -37.65
N THR A 768 15.24 -0.33 -38.23
CA THR A 768 14.05 -0.12 -39.07
C THR A 768 14.44 -0.33 -40.53
N GLU A 769 13.88 -1.38 -41.12
CA GLU A 769 14.06 -1.80 -42.51
C GLU A 769 12.85 -1.33 -43.32
N MET A 770 13.08 -0.68 -44.46
CA MET A 770 12.06 0.02 -45.24
C MET A 770 12.12 -0.38 -46.72
N TRP A 771 10.94 -0.46 -47.35
CA TRP A 771 10.75 -0.70 -48.78
C TRP A 771 9.75 0.31 -49.33
N LYS A 772 10.10 1.03 -50.40
CA LYS A 772 9.23 2.04 -51.02
C LYS A 772 8.50 1.45 -52.23
N ASP A 773 7.19 1.56 -52.23
CA ASP A 773 6.26 1.01 -53.21
C ASP A 773 5.27 2.12 -53.62
N GLY A 774 5.62 2.89 -54.65
CA GLY A 774 4.89 4.10 -55.05
C GLY A 774 4.88 5.16 -53.95
N ASN A 775 3.67 5.58 -53.53
CA ASN A 775 3.46 6.53 -52.43
C ASN A 775 3.49 5.86 -51.03
N LYS A 776 3.69 4.54 -50.97
CA LYS A 776 3.67 3.75 -49.72
C LYS A 776 5.08 3.37 -49.32
N VAL A 777 5.42 3.50 -48.05
CA VAL A 777 6.65 2.91 -47.48
C VAL A 777 6.25 1.82 -46.51
N ILE A 778 6.50 0.57 -46.89
CA ILE A 778 6.31 -0.59 -46.03
C ILE A 778 7.57 -0.73 -45.19
N PHE A 779 7.44 -1.04 -43.91
CA PHE A 779 8.58 -1.19 -43.02
C PHE A 779 8.39 -2.27 -41.96
N GLN A 780 9.50 -2.63 -41.31
CA GLN A 780 9.51 -3.42 -40.08
C GLN A 780 10.64 -2.95 -39.19
N THR A 781 10.55 -3.22 -37.89
CA THR A 781 11.60 -2.85 -36.93
C THR A 781 12.01 -4.06 -36.11
N LYS A 782 13.31 -4.38 -36.10
CA LYS A 782 13.91 -5.48 -35.35
C LYS A 782 14.78 -4.96 -34.20
N VAL A 783 14.91 -5.73 -33.13
CA VAL A 783 15.92 -5.53 -32.09
C VAL A 783 17.22 -6.19 -32.56
N LYS A 784 18.27 -5.39 -32.78
CA LYS A 784 19.57 -5.84 -33.32
C LYS A 784 20.19 -6.96 -32.48
N GLU A 785 20.09 -6.83 -31.16
CA GLU A 785 20.73 -7.72 -30.18
C GLU A 785 20.07 -9.11 -30.12
N THR A 786 18.80 -9.23 -30.56
CA THR A 786 18.04 -10.50 -30.47
C THR A 786 17.55 -11.03 -31.82
N GLY A 787 17.64 -10.23 -32.89
CA GLY A 787 17.07 -10.51 -34.21
C GLY A 787 15.54 -10.48 -34.28
N LYS A 788 14.84 -10.29 -33.14
CA LYS A 788 13.38 -10.37 -33.06
C LYS A 788 12.71 -9.10 -33.60
N LEU A 789 11.53 -9.26 -34.20
CA LEU A 789 10.67 -8.15 -34.62
C LEU A 789 10.04 -7.46 -33.40
N ALA A 790 10.17 -6.15 -33.34
CA ALA A 790 9.42 -5.26 -32.45
C ALA A 790 8.17 -4.71 -33.15
N LEU A 791 8.30 -4.30 -34.42
CA LEU A 791 7.21 -3.89 -35.30
C LEU A 791 7.18 -4.76 -36.55
N ALA A 792 6.00 -5.25 -36.90
CA ALA A 792 5.75 -6.04 -38.10
C ALA A 792 4.51 -5.51 -38.85
N SER A 793 4.33 -5.96 -40.10
CA SER A 793 3.17 -5.62 -40.95
C SER A 793 2.91 -4.11 -41.03
N ALA A 794 3.98 -3.31 -40.98
CA ALA A 794 3.89 -1.86 -40.84
C ALA A 794 4.02 -1.14 -42.19
N ALA A 795 3.35 0.00 -42.33
CA ALA A 795 3.45 0.86 -43.49
C ALA A 795 3.07 2.31 -43.16
N VAL A 796 3.58 3.25 -43.95
CA VAL A 796 3.06 4.61 -44.07
C VAL A 796 2.62 4.90 -45.51
N GLU A 797 1.80 5.93 -45.66
CA GLU A 797 1.51 6.57 -46.94
C GLU A 797 2.03 8.02 -46.89
N LEU A 798 2.88 8.40 -47.84
CA LEU A 798 3.55 9.71 -47.85
C LEU A 798 2.57 10.87 -48.15
N ALA A 799 2.90 12.06 -47.66
CA ALA A 799 2.06 13.27 -47.70
C ALA A 799 1.96 13.89 -49.11
#